data_AF-A0A554R7I5-F1
#
_entry.id   AF-A0A554R7I5-F1
#
_cell.length_a   1.000
_cell.length_b   1.000
_cell.length_c   1.000
_cell.angle_alpha   90.00
_cell.angle_beta   90.00
_cell.angle_gamma   90.00
#
_symmetry.space_group_name_H-M   'P 1'
#
loop_
_entity.id
_entity.type
_entity.pdbx_description
1 polymer ?
#
loop_
_entity_poly.entity_id
_entity_poly.type
_entity_poly.pdbx_seq_one_letter_code
_entity_poly.pdbx_strand_id
1 'polypeptide(L)'
;MAIKPLALFVKHDGLSSRASITCQYKCGNACSHEVPNTSEGAYFRDIARSALSRRGMLRGSGMAVLAVGAGSALAGCSDGTAEAAPGTGSAGSSGGAGTPAGTNFTAVAPNKADAVTVPEGYEQSVVIRWGDAVLAGAPAFDFENQTAAAQALQFGFNNDFAGLLPVEGQPNTYLLVVNHEYSTEPAMFRGYDAENPTEEQVKIGWASHGLSVVQVKGDSGSGKLVPEIGSNNRRITATTEFLVTGPAAGSDFLKTSADPTGTKVLGTLNNCSGGVTPWGTVLSGEENFNQYFANAEAVTDPVVAAQLKRYGLAGAASERKWERFDKRFDLVAEPNEVNRFGYVVEIDPWDPSSTPVKHTALGRFKHEAATIYITSDGTVVAYSGDDERFDYMYKFVSSRKMQSGTSQAAMRHNMTLLDAGTLYVAKLSGNSAGEIDGSGKLPSDGKFDGTGEWVAILRTGEDGKGESLVDGMSAEEVAVFTRQAGDKVGATKMDRPEDFEANPKSGKVYVALTNNTKRGVDGGAAADEANPRNNNKNGQVLEITDDHAGTTFGWNLLLVCGDPATADTYFGGFDKSKVSPISCPDNLAFDPHGNLWISTDGNALKSNDGLFSVVLEGENRGETKQFLTVPVGAETCGPIVDEKRVIVCVQHPGETDDASIESPASHWPDGGSSQPRPSVIAAWKKDGSRIGS
;
A
#
# COMPACT_ATOMS: atom_id res chain seq x y z
N MET A 1 -28.00 37.11 -12.92
CA MET A 1 -27.17 36.17 -13.70
C MET A 1 -25.72 36.52 -13.40
N ALA A 2 -25.10 35.79 -12.48
CA ALA A 2 -23.69 35.97 -12.15
C ALA A 2 -22.90 34.93 -12.95
N ILE A 3 -21.95 35.43 -13.75
CA ILE A 3 -21.06 34.64 -14.60
C ILE A 3 -20.13 33.85 -13.69
N LYS A 4 -20.14 32.51 -13.82
CA LYS A 4 -19.15 31.62 -13.18
C LYS A 4 -17.75 31.96 -13.75
N PRO A 5 -16.71 32.16 -12.92
CA PRO A 5 -15.37 32.40 -13.43
C PRO A 5 -14.79 31.11 -14.03
N LEU A 6 -14.19 31.26 -15.21
CA LEU A 6 -13.42 30.22 -15.91
C LEU A 6 -12.17 29.84 -15.10
N ALA A 7 -11.91 28.53 -15.04
CA ALA A 7 -10.70 27.93 -14.51
C ALA A 7 -9.51 28.21 -15.45
N LEU A 8 -8.81 29.32 -15.20
CA LEU A 8 -7.49 29.60 -15.77
C LEU A 8 -6.65 30.17 -14.62
N PHE A 9 -5.44 29.64 -14.46
CA PHE A 9 -4.47 29.84 -13.37
C PHE A 9 -4.53 28.81 -12.23
N VAL A 10 -3.97 27.62 -12.47
CA VAL A 10 -3.43 26.80 -11.39
C VAL A 10 -2.02 27.29 -11.06
N LYS A 11 -1.81 27.80 -9.84
CA LYS A 11 -0.49 27.87 -9.21
C LYS A 11 -0.43 26.70 -8.24
N HIS A 12 0.31 25.65 -8.57
CA HIS A 12 0.62 24.57 -7.62
C HIS A 12 1.71 25.04 -6.66
N ASP A 13 1.33 25.36 -5.43
CA ASP A 13 2.16 25.95 -4.38
C ASP A 13 2.32 25.08 -3.13
N GLY A 14 2.14 23.75 -3.25
CA GLY A 14 2.43 22.81 -2.15
C GLY A 14 1.59 21.55 -2.07
N LEU A 15 0.72 21.28 -3.04
CA LEU A 15 -0.10 20.07 -3.12
C LEU A 15 0.67 18.90 -3.78
N SER A 16 0.15 17.68 -3.62
CA SER A 16 0.65 16.45 -4.26
C SER A 16 1.01 16.70 -5.73
N SER A 17 2.06 16.05 -6.22
CA SER A 17 2.43 16.00 -7.64
C SER A 17 1.46 15.19 -8.49
N ARG A 18 0.59 14.39 -7.85
CA ARG A 18 -0.47 13.63 -8.52
C ARG A 18 -1.45 14.58 -9.21
N ALA A 19 -1.89 14.22 -10.41
CA ALA A 19 -2.86 14.99 -11.18
C ALA A 19 -4.20 15.11 -10.43
N SER A 20 -4.91 16.21 -10.62
CA SER A 20 -6.21 16.45 -10.01
C SER A 20 -7.26 15.42 -10.43
N ILE A 21 -7.24 14.96 -11.68
CA ILE A 21 -8.17 13.92 -12.15
C ILE A 21 -7.93 12.58 -11.43
N THR A 22 -6.67 12.20 -11.25
CA THR A 22 -6.31 11.01 -10.47
C THR A 22 -6.73 11.17 -9.01
N CYS A 23 -6.48 12.34 -8.40
CA CYS A 23 -6.94 12.61 -7.04
C CYS A 23 -8.47 12.51 -6.92
N GLN A 24 -9.21 13.02 -7.91
CA GLN A 24 -10.67 13.02 -7.94
C GLN A 24 -11.25 11.61 -8.01
N TYR A 25 -10.70 10.74 -8.85
CA TYR A 25 -11.27 9.40 -9.10
C TYR A 25 -10.62 8.27 -8.29
N LYS A 26 -9.32 8.34 -7.94
CA LYS A 26 -8.62 7.36 -7.08
C LYS A 26 -9.04 7.50 -5.62
N CYS A 27 -8.87 8.70 -5.06
CA CYS A 27 -8.98 8.94 -3.61
C CYS A 27 -10.01 10.01 -3.21
N GLY A 28 -10.92 10.40 -4.11
CA GLY A 28 -11.99 11.36 -3.81
C GLY A 28 -11.48 12.72 -3.32
N ASN A 29 -10.37 13.20 -3.88
CA ASN A 29 -9.69 14.45 -3.49
C ASN A 29 -9.30 14.51 -1.99
N ALA A 30 -8.99 13.36 -1.36
CA ALA A 30 -8.65 13.27 0.07
C ALA A 30 -7.67 14.36 0.54
N CYS A 31 -6.69 14.68 -0.28
CA CYS A 31 -5.65 15.66 0.03
C CYS A 31 -6.13 17.13 0.10
N SER A 32 -7.28 17.43 -0.51
CA SER A 32 -7.91 18.76 -0.62
C SER A 32 -9.01 18.99 0.43
N HIS A 33 -9.41 17.95 1.15
CA HIS A 33 -10.37 18.02 2.25
C HIS A 33 -9.68 18.25 3.60
N GLU A 34 -10.46 18.62 4.62
CA GLU A 34 -9.98 18.57 6.01
C GLU A 34 -9.57 17.15 6.36
N VAL A 35 -8.46 17.00 7.11
CA VAL A 35 -8.02 15.69 7.58
C VAL A 35 -9.09 15.13 8.54
N PRO A 36 -9.67 13.94 8.26
CA PRO A 36 -10.68 13.33 9.12
C PRO A 36 -10.21 13.00 10.54
N ASN A 37 -8.94 12.62 10.71
CA ASN A 37 -8.37 12.31 12.02
C ASN A 37 -8.01 13.58 12.83
N THR A 38 -9.00 14.11 13.55
CA THR A 38 -8.84 15.27 14.45
C THR A 38 -8.55 14.88 15.90
N SER A 39 -8.25 13.61 16.20
CA SER A 39 -8.04 13.17 17.59
C SER A 39 -6.84 13.86 18.23
N GLU A 40 -6.94 14.18 19.53
CA GLU A 40 -5.78 14.58 20.31
C GLU A 40 -4.95 13.33 20.59
N GLY A 41 -4.02 12.99 19.68
CA GLY A 41 -3.03 11.95 19.94
C GLY A 41 -2.20 12.31 21.18
N ALA A 42 -1.64 11.32 21.87
CA ALA A 42 -0.87 11.54 23.09
C ALA A 42 0.18 12.65 22.88
N TYR A 43 0.00 13.80 23.53
CA TYR A 43 1.00 14.85 23.55
C TYR A 43 2.28 14.26 24.15
N PHE A 44 3.38 14.28 23.41
CA PHE A 44 4.72 13.87 23.88
C PHE A 44 5.09 14.52 25.22
N ARG A 45 4.50 15.68 25.55
CA ARG A 45 4.63 16.34 26.85
C ARG A 45 4.24 15.44 28.04
N ASP A 46 3.32 14.49 27.86
CA ASP A 46 2.84 13.60 28.90
C ASP A 46 3.61 12.27 28.96
N ILE A 47 4.17 11.80 27.83
CA ILE A 47 5.07 10.64 27.77
C ILE A 47 6.47 11.00 28.31
N ALA A 48 6.99 12.19 27.97
CA ALA A 48 8.25 12.68 28.51
C ALA A 48 8.18 12.92 30.03
N ARG A 49 7.03 13.37 30.57
CA ARG A 49 6.82 13.52 32.02
C ARG A 49 6.77 12.17 32.76
N SER A 50 6.23 11.13 32.15
CA SER A 50 6.15 9.80 32.76
C SER A 50 7.48 9.03 32.71
N ALA A 51 8.32 9.26 31.70
CA ALA A 51 9.70 8.75 31.66
C ALA A 51 10.63 9.51 32.64
N LEU A 52 10.46 10.84 32.78
CA LEU A 52 11.22 11.65 33.72
C LEU A 52 10.78 11.45 35.18
N SER A 53 9.51 11.16 35.47
CA SER A 53 9.04 10.86 36.84
C SER A 53 9.56 9.52 37.35
N ARG A 54 9.68 8.51 36.48
CA ARG A 54 10.30 7.21 36.83
C ARG A 54 11.81 7.32 37.08
N ARG A 55 12.53 8.18 36.34
CA ARG A 55 13.97 8.47 36.59
C ARG A 55 14.20 9.37 37.81
N GLY A 56 13.26 10.23 38.16
CA GLY A 56 13.30 11.06 39.37
C GLY A 56 13.12 10.26 40.66
N MET A 57 12.38 9.14 40.63
CA MET A 57 12.09 8.32 41.80
C MET A 57 13.21 7.33 42.18
N LEU A 58 14.19 7.09 41.28
CA LEU A 58 15.34 6.21 41.52
C LEU A 58 16.64 6.93 41.92
N ARG A 59 16.60 8.26 42.11
CA ARG A 59 17.76 9.07 42.56
C ARG A 59 17.63 9.60 44.00
N GLY A 60 16.70 9.05 44.78
CA GLY A 60 16.38 9.48 46.14
C GLY A 60 16.91 8.57 47.26
N SER A 61 18.12 8.01 47.17
CA SER A 61 18.77 7.36 48.31
C SER A 61 20.25 7.05 48.00
N GLY A 62 21.17 7.78 48.64
CA GLY A 62 22.61 7.45 48.59
C GLY A 62 23.50 8.66 48.86
N MET A 63 23.89 8.83 50.12
CA MET A 63 24.82 9.86 50.59
C MET A 63 26.25 9.69 50.06
N ALA A 64 26.91 10.85 49.95
CA ALA A 64 28.30 11.15 49.62
C ALA A 64 29.41 10.23 50.18
N VAL A 65 30.49 10.06 49.38
CA VAL A 65 31.89 10.29 49.81
C VAL A 65 32.70 10.85 48.63
N LEU A 66 33.33 12.01 48.85
CA LEU A 66 34.37 12.63 48.01
C LEU A 66 35.73 11.96 48.25
N ALA A 67 36.50 11.71 47.20
CA ALA A 67 37.96 11.65 47.28
C ALA A 67 38.61 12.05 45.95
N VAL A 68 39.60 12.94 46.06
CA VAL A 68 40.36 13.64 45.02
C VAL A 68 41.68 12.91 44.74
N GLY A 69 42.18 12.95 43.50
CA GLY A 69 43.59 12.70 43.14
C GLY A 69 43.71 12.39 41.64
N ALA A 70 44.08 13.32 40.75
CA ALA A 70 45.40 13.93 40.49
C ALA A 70 46.37 13.03 39.67
N GLY A 71 46.51 13.38 38.38
CA GLY A 71 47.78 13.42 37.65
C GLY A 71 48.27 12.14 36.94
N SER A 72 48.43 12.21 35.61
CA SER A 72 49.74 12.31 34.94
C SER A 72 49.63 11.87 33.47
N ALA A 73 50.14 12.73 32.59
CA ALA A 73 50.35 12.47 31.16
C ALA A 73 51.49 11.48 30.91
N LEU A 74 51.48 10.82 29.74
CA LEU A 74 52.71 10.54 28.96
C LEU A 74 52.35 10.16 27.52
N ALA A 75 52.73 11.05 26.61
CA ALA A 75 52.93 10.77 25.19
C ALA A 75 54.23 9.97 25.00
N GLY A 76 54.30 9.18 23.93
CA GLY A 76 55.51 8.48 23.51
C GLY A 76 55.39 7.90 22.10
N CYS A 77 55.81 8.68 21.11
CA CYS A 77 56.05 8.27 19.72
C CYS A 77 57.33 7.41 19.62
N SER A 78 57.41 6.49 18.65
CA SER A 78 58.36 6.59 17.52
C SER A 78 58.48 5.28 16.72
N ASP A 79 58.20 5.40 15.43
CA ASP A 79 58.92 4.93 14.24
C ASP A 79 59.78 3.65 14.24
N GLY A 80 59.53 2.85 13.20
CA GLY A 80 60.49 1.95 12.58
C GLY A 80 60.28 1.94 11.07
N THR A 81 61.10 2.71 10.33
CA THR A 81 61.21 2.66 8.88
C THR A 81 62.16 1.55 8.45
N ALA A 82 61.77 0.80 7.43
CA ALA A 82 62.69 -0.01 6.62
C ALA A 82 62.24 0.08 5.14
N GLU A 83 63.06 0.74 4.33
CA GLU A 83 62.96 0.74 2.86
C GLU A 83 63.45 -0.60 2.30
N ALA A 84 62.70 -1.17 1.36
CA ALA A 84 63.18 -2.17 0.42
C ALA A 84 62.60 -1.89 -0.98
N ALA A 85 63.45 -2.10 -1.99
CA ALA A 85 63.39 -1.66 -3.38
C ALA A 85 62.21 -2.24 -4.23
N PRO A 86 61.94 -1.69 -5.44
CA PRO A 86 60.67 -1.87 -6.14
C PRO A 86 60.60 -3.22 -6.88
N GLY A 87 59.70 -4.08 -6.43
CA GLY A 87 59.29 -5.29 -7.14
C GLY A 87 58.09 -5.00 -8.04
N THR A 88 58.25 -5.28 -9.33
CA THR A 88 57.19 -5.27 -10.35
C THR A 88 56.18 -6.39 -10.07
N GLY A 89 55.20 -6.09 -9.22
CA GLY A 89 54.04 -6.93 -8.94
C GLY A 89 52.82 -6.43 -9.70
N SER A 90 52.28 -7.27 -10.57
CA SER A 90 50.98 -7.12 -11.23
C SER A 90 49.95 -6.55 -10.26
N ALA A 91 49.23 -5.50 -10.68
CA ALA A 91 48.08 -4.97 -9.99
C ALA A 91 47.08 -6.10 -9.75
N GLY A 92 47.11 -6.66 -8.54
CA GLY A 92 46.03 -7.46 -8.01
C GLY A 92 44.85 -6.51 -7.89
N SER A 93 43.86 -6.73 -8.75
CA SER A 93 42.49 -6.27 -8.58
C SER A 93 42.14 -6.37 -7.09
N SER A 94 42.13 -5.24 -6.39
CA SER A 94 41.38 -5.09 -5.16
C SER A 94 39.95 -5.44 -5.51
N GLY A 95 39.51 -6.64 -5.15
CA GLY A 95 38.14 -7.09 -5.38
C GLY A 95 37.21 -6.06 -4.77
N GLY A 96 36.53 -5.29 -5.63
CA GLY A 96 35.40 -4.49 -5.21
C GLY A 96 34.38 -5.44 -4.59
N ALA A 97 33.78 -5.03 -3.48
CA ALA A 97 32.61 -5.70 -2.93
C ALA A 97 31.63 -5.94 -4.09
N GLY A 98 31.35 -7.21 -4.38
CA GLY A 98 30.52 -7.57 -5.52
C GLY A 98 29.11 -7.01 -5.34
N THR A 99 28.51 -6.53 -6.43
CA THR A 99 27.10 -6.11 -6.45
C THR A 99 26.21 -7.21 -5.85
N PRO A 100 25.31 -6.91 -4.91
CA PRO A 100 24.45 -7.93 -4.30
C PRO A 100 23.62 -8.66 -5.35
N ALA A 101 23.45 -9.97 -5.17
CA ALA A 101 22.64 -10.79 -6.07
C ALA A 101 21.21 -10.21 -6.20
N GLY A 102 20.67 -10.20 -7.41
CA GLY A 102 19.37 -9.59 -7.71
C GLY A 102 19.43 -8.11 -8.09
N THR A 103 20.57 -7.43 -7.87
CA THR A 103 20.71 -5.98 -8.12
C THR A 103 21.74 -5.61 -9.19
N ASN A 104 22.32 -6.61 -9.88
CA ASN A 104 23.31 -6.41 -10.94
C ASN A 104 22.66 -6.01 -12.28
N PHE A 105 22.10 -4.81 -12.32
CA PHE A 105 21.59 -4.17 -13.54
C PHE A 105 21.98 -2.69 -13.55
N THR A 106 22.06 -2.08 -14.73
CA THR A 106 22.24 -0.62 -14.83
C THR A 106 20.94 0.07 -14.44
N ALA A 107 20.98 1.02 -13.51
CA ALA A 107 19.79 1.75 -13.11
C ALA A 107 19.20 2.52 -14.30
N VAL A 108 17.88 2.45 -14.46
CA VAL A 108 17.14 3.27 -15.43
C VAL A 108 17.15 4.72 -14.95
N ALA A 109 17.42 5.66 -15.84
CA ALA A 109 17.38 7.08 -15.50
C ALA A 109 15.93 7.60 -15.40
N PRO A 110 15.64 8.54 -14.48
CA PRO A 110 14.36 9.22 -14.43
C PRO A 110 14.02 9.86 -15.79
N ASN A 111 12.80 9.66 -16.27
CA ASN A 111 12.36 10.16 -17.57
C ASN A 111 10.86 10.49 -17.57
N LYS A 112 10.33 10.90 -18.73
CA LYS A 112 8.91 11.24 -18.97
C LYS A 112 8.34 10.55 -20.20
N ALA A 113 8.88 9.38 -20.55
CA ALA A 113 8.50 8.69 -21.77
C ALA A 113 7.06 8.17 -21.67
N ASP A 114 6.34 8.13 -22.79
CA ASP A 114 5.07 7.39 -22.89
C ASP A 114 5.35 5.90 -23.17
N ALA A 115 6.10 5.27 -22.29
CA ALA A 115 6.55 3.89 -22.42
C ALA A 115 6.99 3.31 -21.08
N VAL A 116 6.92 2.00 -20.96
CA VAL A 116 7.68 1.27 -19.94
C VAL A 116 9.15 1.20 -20.37
N THR A 117 10.05 1.77 -19.56
CA THR A 117 11.50 1.70 -19.80
C THR A 117 12.14 0.76 -18.80
N VAL A 118 12.83 -0.27 -19.28
CA VAL A 118 13.54 -1.30 -18.48
C VAL A 118 15.06 -1.18 -18.65
N PRO A 119 15.89 -1.84 -17.83
CA PRO A 119 17.35 -1.75 -17.95
C PRO A 119 17.87 -2.33 -19.26
N GLU A 120 19.06 -1.90 -19.68
CA GLU A 120 19.74 -2.53 -20.81
C GLU A 120 19.94 -4.03 -20.56
N GLY A 121 19.72 -4.84 -21.61
CA GLY A 121 19.77 -6.30 -21.52
C GLY A 121 18.47 -6.95 -21.05
N TYR A 122 17.43 -6.18 -20.77
CA TYR A 122 16.08 -6.67 -20.47
C TYR A 122 15.13 -6.46 -21.65
N GLU A 123 14.09 -7.28 -21.69
CA GLU A 123 12.93 -7.17 -22.56
C GLU A 123 11.67 -7.07 -21.71
N GLN A 124 10.58 -6.58 -22.30
CA GLN A 124 9.27 -6.53 -21.66
C GLN A 124 8.15 -6.88 -22.64
N SER A 125 7.01 -7.30 -22.11
CA SER A 125 5.76 -7.42 -22.84
C SER A 125 4.56 -7.14 -21.95
N VAL A 126 3.53 -6.53 -22.54
CA VAL A 126 2.18 -6.52 -21.98
C VAL A 126 1.65 -7.95 -21.87
N VAL A 127 1.09 -8.27 -20.70
CA VAL A 127 0.42 -9.54 -20.41
C VAL A 127 -1.08 -9.42 -20.72
N ILE A 128 -1.76 -8.46 -20.10
CA ILE A 128 -3.20 -8.22 -20.27
C ILE A 128 -3.52 -6.75 -19.98
N ARG A 129 -4.59 -6.23 -20.56
CA ARG A 129 -4.96 -4.81 -20.53
C ARG A 129 -6.46 -4.64 -20.29
N TRP A 130 -6.87 -3.48 -19.79
CA TRP A 130 -8.29 -3.12 -19.67
C TRP A 130 -9.07 -3.46 -20.94
N GLY A 131 -10.18 -4.18 -20.79
CA GLY A 131 -11.05 -4.60 -21.90
C GLY A 131 -10.65 -5.90 -22.59
N ASP A 132 -9.46 -6.46 -22.33
CA ASP A 132 -9.09 -7.79 -22.85
C ASP A 132 -9.96 -8.89 -22.21
N ALA A 133 -10.20 -9.99 -22.93
CA ALA A 133 -11.07 -11.06 -22.48
C ALA A 133 -10.53 -11.78 -21.23
N VAL A 134 -11.38 -11.91 -20.20
CA VAL A 134 -11.11 -12.77 -19.03
C VAL A 134 -11.95 -14.03 -19.10
N LEU A 135 -13.23 -13.91 -19.45
CA LEU A 135 -14.16 -15.04 -19.52
C LEU A 135 -14.43 -15.47 -20.97
N ALA A 136 -14.77 -16.75 -21.13
CA ALA A 136 -15.22 -17.26 -22.43
C ALA A 136 -16.43 -16.46 -22.94
N GLY A 137 -16.40 -16.06 -24.21
CA GLY A 137 -17.46 -15.28 -24.83
C GLY A 137 -17.41 -13.78 -24.58
N ALA A 138 -16.38 -13.27 -23.88
CA ALA A 138 -16.13 -11.83 -23.84
C ALA A 138 -15.97 -11.28 -25.27
N PRO A 139 -16.68 -10.19 -25.63
CA PRO A 139 -16.50 -9.56 -26.94
C PRO A 139 -15.13 -8.91 -27.02
N ALA A 140 -14.64 -8.67 -28.25
CA ALA A 140 -13.47 -7.82 -28.46
C ALA A 140 -13.73 -6.43 -27.87
N PHE A 141 -12.71 -5.82 -27.27
CA PHE A 141 -12.83 -4.49 -26.73
C PHE A 141 -13.17 -3.47 -27.83
N ASP A 142 -14.28 -2.75 -27.63
CA ASP A 142 -14.71 -1.65 -28.47
C ASP A 142 -14.86 -0.42 -27.58
N PHE A 143 -13.88 0.48 -27.65
CA PHE A 143 -13.84 1.69 -26.83
C PHE A 143 -15.06 2.58 -27.03
N GLU A 144 -15.60 2.64 -28.26
CA GLU A 144 -16.69 3.54 -28.61
C GLU A 144 -18.07 2.95 -28.25
N ASN A 145 -18.19 1.62 -28.13
CA ASN A 145 -19.46 0.92 -27.87
C ASN A 145 -19.37 -0.05 -26.68
N GLN A 146 -18.84 0.43 -25.56
CA GLN A 146 -18.75 -0.34 -24.32
C GLN A 146 -20.14 -0.68 -23.76
N THR A 147 -20.25 -1.82 -23.08
CA THR A 147 -21.45 -2.20 -22.31
C THR A 147 -21.05 -2.85 -20.99
N ALA A 148 -21.90 -2.73 -19.97
CA ALA A 148 -21.67 -3.35 -18.67
C ALA A 148 -21.60 -4.88 -18.79
N ALA A 149 -22.40 -5.46 -19.69
CA ALA A 149 -22.39 -6.89 -19.98
C ALA A 149 -21.05 -7.36 -20.58
N ALA A 150 -20.45 -6.57 -21.48
CA ALA A 150 -19.12 -6.84 -22.02
C ALA A 150 -18.05 -6.69 -20.93
N GLN A 151 -18.07 -5.57 -20.20
CA GLN A 151 -17.08 -5.25 -19.18
C GLN A 151 -17.05 -6.31 -18.06
N ALA A 152 -18.19 -6.88 -17.69
CA ALA A 152 -18.28 -7.97 -16.69
C ALA A 152 -17.57 -9.27 -17.12
N LEU A 153 -17.19 -9.41 -18.39
CA LEU A 153 -16.44 -10.56 -18.92
C LEU A 153 -14.98 -10.21 -19.27
N GLN A 154 -14.62 -8.93 -19.21
CA GLN A 154 -13.33 -8.38 -19.62
C GLN A 154 -12.48 -7.97 -18.42
N PHE A 155 -11.19 -7.73 -18.63
CA PHE A 155 -10.29 -7.21 -17.60
C PHE A 155 -10.76 -5.80 -17.18
N GLY A 156 -10.72 -5.52 -15.88
CA GLY A 156 -11.15 -4.22 -15.32
C GLY A 156 -10.22 -3.07 -15.69
N PHE A 157 -10.51 -1.88 -15.15
CA PHE A 157 -9.87 -0.64 -15.58
C PHE A 157 -8.51 -0.43 -14.90
N ASN A 158 -8.43 0.33 -13.81
CA ASN A 158 -7.17 0.65 -13.16
C ASN A 158 -6.66 -0.53 -12.35
N ASN A 159 -5.86 -1.38 -13.00
CA ASN A 159 -5.23 -2.52 -12.36
C ASN A 159 -4.26 -2.08 -11.25
N ASP A 160 -4.31 -2.75 -10.12
CA ASP A 160 -3.46 -2.50 -8.97
C ASP A 160 -2.71 -3.78 -8.57
N PHE A 161 -2.73 -4.23 -7.31
CA PHE A 161 -2.09 -5.46 -6.84
C PHE A 161 -2.11 -6.60 -7.86
N ALA A 162 -0.99 -7.32 -7.98
CA ALA A 162 -0.91 -8.55 -8.74
C ALA A 162 -0.31 -9.69 -7.91
N GLY A 163 -0.93 -10.86 -8.00
CA GLY A 163 -0.38 -12.13 -7.52
C GLY A 163 -0.26 -13.14 -8.66
N LEU A 164 0.88 -13.83 -8.76
CA LEU A 164 1.14 -14.85 -9.77
C LEU A 164 1.31 -16.22 -9.09
N LEU A 165 0.26 -17.05 -9.14
CA LEU A 165 0.24 -18.34 -8.47
C LEU A 165 0.50 -19.48 -9.48
N PRO A 166 1.56 -20.30 -9.31
CA PRO A 166 1.85 -21.40 -10.22
C PRO A 166 0.79 -22.51 -10.13
N VAL A 167 0.32 -22.99 -11.27
CA VAL A 167 -0.62 -24.12 -11.35
C VAL A 167 0.14 -25.43 -11.18
N GLU A 168 -0.16 -26.16 -10.11
CA GLU A 168 0.50 -27.43 -9.80
C GLU A 168 0.38 -28.44 -10.96
N GLY A 169 1.50 -29.09 -11.29
CA GLY A 169 1.56 -30.09 -12.36
C GLY A 169 1.50 -29.52 -13.78
N GLN A 170 1.39 -28.21 -13.97
CA GLN A 170 1.34 -27.57 -15.28
C GLN A 170 2.49 -26.57 -15.49
N PRO A 171 3.63 -27.00 -16.07
CA PRO A 171 4.80 -26.14 -16.26
C PRO A 171 4.46 -24.82 -16.96
N ASN A 172 5.01 -23.71 -16.45
CA ASN A 172 4.79 -22.35 -16.95
C ASN A 172 3.32 -21.93 -17.04
N THR A 173 2.43 -22.51 -16.24
CA THR A 173 1.02 -22.08 -16.18
C THR A 173 0.78 -21.47 -14.82
N TYR A 174 0.10 -20.33 -14.79
CA TYR A 174 -0.13 -19.58 -13.57
C TYR A 174 -1.57 -19.05 -13.55
N LEU A 175 -2.09 -18.76 -12.36
CA LEU A 175 -3.20 -17.84 -12.16
C LEU A 175 -2.61 -16.48 -11.80
N LEU A 176 -2.90 -15.49 -12.64
CA LEU A 176 -2.65 -14.08 -12.37
C LEU A 176 -3.92 -13.48 -11.76
N VAL A 177 -3.84 -13.05 -10.51
CA VAL A 177 -4.93 -12.37 -9.80
C VAL A 177 -4.60 -10.89 -9.71
N VAL A 178 -5.51 -10.03 -10.16
CA VAL A 178 -5.26 -8.59 -10.27
C VAL A 178 -6.43 -7.79 -9.71
N ASN A 179 -6.14 -6.83 -8.84
CA ASN A 179 -7.13 -5.86 -8.35
C ASN A 179 -7.47 -4.82 -9.42
N HIS A 180 -8.67 -4.25 -9.37
CA HIS A 180 -9.10 -3.09 -10.15
C HIS A 180 -9.67 -2.05 -9.20
N GLU A 181 -8.85 -1.04 -8.94
CA GLU A 181 -9.07 -0.09 -7.86
C GLU A 181 -10.23 0.84 -8.20
N TYR A 182 -10.13 1.60 -9.30
CA TYR A 182 -11.16 2.55 -9.71
C TYR A 182 -11.35 2.64 -11.24
N SER A 183 -12.35 3.44 -11.64
CA SER A 183 -12.57 3.88 -13.03
C SER A 183 -12.51 5.40 -13.14
N THR A 184 -12.13 5.88 -14.33
CA THR A 184 -12.08 7.29 -14.69
C THR A 184 -13.03 7.55 -15.85
N GLU A 185 -14.31 7.75 -15.55
CA GLU A 185 -15.38 7.81 -16.55
C GLU A 185 -15.16 8.88 -17.65
N PRO A 186 -14.61 10.08 -17.37
CA PRO A 186 -14.26 11.04 -18.42
C PRO A 186 -13.20 10.55 -19.43
N ALA A 187 -12.35 9.60 -19.03
CA ALA A 187 -11.37 8.95 -19.91
C ALA A 187 -11.93 7.71 -20.61
N MET A 188 -13.07 7.18 -20.15
CA MET A 188 -13.70 5.98 -20.72
C MET A 188 -14.77 6.29 -21.76
N PHE A 189 -15.43 7.45 -21.72
CA PHE A 189 -16.61 7.72 -22.56
C PHE A 189 -16.57 9.09 -23.25
N ARG A 190 -16.72 9.10 -24.58
CA ARG A 190 -16.89 10.36 -25.31
C ARG A 190 -18.22 10.99 -24.95
N GLY A 191 -18.20 12.31 -24.71
CA GLY A 191 -19.40 13.06 -24.31
C GLY A 191 -19.92 12.70 -22.92
N TYR A 192 -19.07 12.16 -22.03
CA TYR A 192 -19.43 11.96 -20.63
C TYR A 192 -19.91 13.26 -19.98
N ASP A 193 -21.13 13.24 -19.44
CA ASP A 193 -21.68 14.32 -18.62
C ASP A 193 -21.58 13.90 -17.16
N ALA A 194 -20.57 14.39 -16.45
CA ALA A 194 -20.39 14.11 -15.02
C ALA A 194 -21.61 14.52 -14.18
N GLU A 195 -22.40 15.50 -14.64
CA GLU A 195 -23.62 15.88 -13.93
C GLU A 195 -24.77 14.89 -14.15
N ASN A 196 -24.78 14.21 -15.30
CA ASN A 196 -25.84 13.30 -15.72
C ASN A 196 -25.29 12.03 -16.39
N PRO A 197 -24.51 11.21 -15.67
CA PRO A 197 -24.05 9.94 -16.20
C PRO A 197 -25.26 9.06 -16.50
N THR A 198 -25.16 8.28 -17.58
CA THR A 198 -26.20 7.30 -17.91
C THR A 198 -26.09 6.07 -17.00
N GLU A 199 -27.20 5.34 -16.84
CA GLU A 199 -27.20 4.09 -16.06
C GLU A 199 -26.19 3.07 -16.62
N GLU A 200 -26.04 3.00 -17.94
CA GLU A 200 -25.09 2.09 -18.59
C GLU A 200 -23.64 2.45 -18.25
N GLN A 201 -23.27 3.74 -18.30
CA GLN A 201 -21.93 4.20 -17.91
C GLN A 201 -21.62 3.87 -16.44
N VAL A 202 -22.58 4.06 -15.55
CA VAL A 202 -22.44 3.70 -14.12
C VAL A 202 -22.24 2.20 -13.94
N LYS A 203 -23.03 1.37 -14.65
CA LYS A 203 -22.89 -0.10 -14.58
C LYS A 203 -21.59 -0.60 -15.21
N ILE A 204 -21.07 0.07 -16.24
CA ILE A 204 -19.72 -0.19 -16.75
C ILE A 204 -18.70 0.09 -15.65
N GLY A 205 -18.80 1.23 -14.96
CA GLY A 205 -18.00 1.54 -13.78
C GLY A 205 -18.03 0.42 -12.75
N TRP A 206 -19.20 -0.04 -12.31
CA TRP A 206 -19.34 -1.16 -11.36
C TRP A 206 -18.66 -2.46 -11.84
N ALA A 207 -18.77 -2.76 -13.13
CA ALA A 207 -18.16 -3.93 -13.75
C ALA A 207 -16.65 -3.76 -14.00
N SER A 208 -16.11 -2.54 -13.93
CA SER A 208 -14.68 -2.25 -14.06
C SER A 208 -13.90 -2.37 -12.76
N HIS A 209 -14.56 -2.30 -11.61
CA HIS A 209 -13.95 -2.46 -10.27
C HIS A 209 -13.81 -3.95 -9.89
N GLY A 210 -13.12 -4.20 -8.78
CA GLY A 210 -13.05 -5.50 -8.13
C GLY A 210 -11.76 -6.24 -8.44
N LEU A 211 -11.85 -7.47 -8.93
CA LEU A 211 -10.68 -8.30 -9.26
C LEU A 211 -10.88 -9.10 -10.55
N SER A 212 -9.77 -9.48 -11.16
CA SER A 212 -9.70 -10.49 -12.23
C SER A 212 -8.82 -11.65 -11.78
N VAL A 213 -9.30 -12.89 -11.97
CA VAL A 213 -8.47 -14.09 -11.98
C VAL A 213 -8.29 -14.51 -13.44
N VAL A 214 -7.04 -14.63 -13.89
CA VAL A 214 -6.69 -14.90 -15.29
C VAL A 214 -5.66 -16.01 -15.35
N GLN A 215 -5.95 -17.11 -16.03
CA GLN A 215 -4.92 -18.08 -16.37
C GLN A 215 -3.94 -17.45 -17.37
N VAL A 216 -2.65 -17.56 -17.10
CA VAL A 216 -1.58 -17.11 -18.01
C VAL A 216 -0.58 -18.24 -18.25
N LYS A 217 -0.06 -18.29 -19.47
CA LYS A 217 0.95 -19.25 -19.91
C LYS A 217 2.25 -18.55 -20.24
N GLY A 218 3.35 -19.05 -19.72
CA GLY A 218 4.70 -18.56 -20.01
C GLY A 218 5.33 -19.23 -21.22
N ASP A 219 5.94 -18.43 -22.08
CA ASP A 219 6.71 -18.92 -23.24
C ASP A 219 8.03 -19.56 -22.79
N SER A 220 8.42 -20.68 -23.41
CA SER A 220 9.69 -21.34 -23.10
C SER A 220 10.89 -20.47 -23.51
N GLY A 221 11.84 -20.26 -22.60
CA GLY A 221 13.07 -19.51 -22.90
C GLY A 221 12.91 -17.98 -22.91
N SER A 222 11.75 -17.46 -22.52
CA SER A 222 11.53 -16.03 -22.27
C SER A 222 10.73 -15.81 -20.98
N GLY A 223 10.65 -14.56 -20.53
CA GLY A 223 9.79 -14.19 -19.40
C GLY A 223 8.35 -13.84 -19.80
N LYS A 224 8.02 -13.87 -21.09
CA LYS A 224 6.69 -13.49 -21.60
C LYS A 224 5.59 -14.36 -21.01
N LEU A 225 4.47 -13.72 -20.67
CA LEU A 225 3.22 -14.34 -20.24
C LEU A 225 2.10 -13.99 -21.21
N VAL A 226 1.26 -14.96 -21.55
CA VAL A 226 0.12 -14.80 -22.46
C VAL A 226 -1.15 -15.26 -21.74
N PRO A 227 -2.24 -14.46 -21.75
CA PRO A 227 -3.49 -14.84 -21.12
C PRO A 227 -4.20 -15.96 -21.90
N GLU A 228 -4.81 -16.86 -21.17
CA GLU A 228 -5.62 -17.97 -21.68
C GLU A 228 -6.97 -17.99 -20.98
N ILE A 229 -8.01 -18.43 -21.69
CA ILE A 229 -9.33 -18.66 -21.09
C ILE A 229 -9.29 -20.00 -20.34
N GLY A 230 -8.89 -19.95 -19.08
CA GLY A 230 -8.84 -21.10 -18.17
C GLY A 230 -10.15 -21.32 -17.42
N SER A 231 -10.31 -22.51 -16.84
CA SER A 231 -11.48 -22.86 -16.00
C SER A 231 -11.58 -22.01 -14.73
N ASN A 232 -10.45 -21.47 -14.27
CA ASN A 232 -10.35 -20.65 -13.06
C ASN A 232 -10.56 -19.16 -13.33
N ASN A 233 -10.69 -18.75 -14.59
CA ASN A 233 -10.86 -17.34 -14.90
C ASN A 233 -12.15 -16.83 -14.28
N ARG A 234 -12.08 -15.62 -13.70
CA ARG A 234 -13.18 -15.05 -12.92
C ARG A 234 -13.12 -13.53 -12.93
N ARG A 235 -14.29 -12.90 -12.97
CA ARG A 235 -14.47 -11.50 -12.57
C ARG A 235 -15.18 -11.43 -11.22
N ILE A 236 -14.63 -10.62 -10.33
CA ILE A 236 -15.25 -10.16 -9.10
C ILE A 236 -15.44 -8.65 -9.26
N THR A 237 -16.63 -8.14 -8.95
CA THR A 237 -17.02 -6.75 -9.27
C THR A 237 -17.73 -6.08 -8.08
N ALA A 238 -18.13 -4.82 -8.24
CA ALA A 238 -18.94 -4.09 -7.26
C ALA A 238 -20.34 -4.70 -7.00
N THR A 239 -20.70 -5.80 -7.67
CA THR A 239 -21.99 -6.50 -7.52
C THR A 239 -21.86 -7.98 -7.16
N THR A 240 -20.64 -8.52 -7.01
CA THR A 240 -20.43 -9.92 -6.60
C THR A 240 -20.83 -10.15 -5.14
N GLU A 241 -21.53 -11.22 -4.79
CA GLU A 241 -21.86 -11.50 -3.39
C GLU A 241 -20.63 -11.95 -2.59
N PHE A 242 -20.41 -11.33 -1.43
CA PHE A 242 -19.41 -11.68 -0.41
C PHE A 242 -20.09 -12.17 0.85
N LEU A 243 -19.49 -13.17 1.49
CA LEU A 243 -19.78 -13.52 2.88
C LEU A 243 -19.06 -12.54 3.81
N VAL A 244 -19.67 -12.20 4.94
CA VAL A 244 -19.03 -11.43 6.01
C VAL A 244 -18.81 -12.33 7.24
N THR A 245 -17.60 -12.33 7.78
CA THR A 245 -17.22 -13.08 8.98
C THR A 245 -16.63 -12.17 10.06
N GLY A 246 -16.50 -12.69 11.29
CA GLY A 246 -15.95 -11.95 12.43
C GLY A 246 -16.97 -11.08 13.19
N PRO A 247 -16.52 -10.23 14.12
CA PRO A 247 -17.38 -9.60 15.13
C PRO A 247 -18.46 -8.66 14.58
N ALA A 248 -18.26 -8.04 13.42
CA ALA A 248 -19.28 -7.15 12.86
C ALA A 248 -20.38 -7.92 12.09
N ALA A 249 -20.12 -9.17 11.69
CA ALA A 249 -21.08 -9.99 10.95
C ALA A 249 -22.37 -10.19 11.77
N GLY A 250 -23.50 -9.79 11.19
CA GLY A 250 -24.82 -9.88 11.85
C GLY A 250 -25.14 -8.78 12.86
N SER A 251 -24.20 -7.85 13.10
CA SER A 251 -24.45 -6.68 13.95
C SER A 251 -25.46 -5.73 13.31
N ASP A 252 -26.08 -4.87 14.13
CA ASP A 252 -27.02 -3.86 13.64
C ASP A 252 -26.35 -2.81 12.73
N PHE A 253 -25.02 -2.69 12.76
CA PHE A 253 -24.26 -1.79 11.89
C PHE A 253 -24.11 -2.29 10.45
N LEU A 254 -24.32 -3.59 10.19
CA LEU A 254 -24.19 -4.18 8.85
C LEU A 254 -25.53 -4.56 8.21
N LYS A 255 -26.65 -4.38 8.92
CA LYS A 255 -27.99 -4.70 8.39
C LYS A 255 -28.48 -3.58 7.49
N THR A 256 -28.98 -3.96 6.31
CA THR A 256 -29.62 -3.05 5.35
C THR A 256 -30.99 -3.57 4.98
N SER A 257 -31.77 -2.81 4.22
CA SER A 257 -33.09 -3.30 3.81
C SER A 257 -33.01 -4.51 2.85
N ALA A 258 -31.90 -4.62 2.10
CA ALA A 258 -31.65 -5.73 1.18
C ALA A 258 -31.03 -6.96 1.88
N ASP A 259 -30.28 -6.75 2.95
CA ASP A 259 -29.70 -7.81 3.78
C ASP A 259 -30.01 -7.56 5.27
N PRO A 260 -31.19 -8.01 5.77
CA PRO A 260 -31.55 -7.86 7.17
C PRO A 260 -30.77 -8.80 8.09
N THR A 261 -30.00 -9.75 7.56
CA THR A 261 -29.14 -10.60 8.39
C THR A 261 -27.77 -9.97 8.63
N GLY A 262 -27.31 -9.05 7.78
CA GLY A 262 -26.04 -8.34 7.94
C GLY A 262 -24.81 -9.23 7.74
N THR A 263 -24.94 -10.25 6.90
CA THR A 263 -23.93 -11.30 6.69
C THR A 263 -23.55 -11.50 5.22
N LYS A 264 -24.21 -10.79 4.30
CA LYS A 264 -23.96 -10.89 2.86
C LYS A 264 -23.88 -9.51 2.24
N VAL A 265 -22.79 -9.22 1.55
CA VAL A 265 -22.53 -7.90 0.95
C VAL A 265 -22.40 -8.04 -0.56
N LEU A 266 -23.05 -7.15 -1.30
CA LEU A 266 -22.80 -7.06 -2.74
C LEU A 266 -21.60 -6.15 -2.97
N GLY A 267 -20.56 -6.73 -3.55
CA GLY A 267 -19.42 -6.06 -4.10
C GLY A 267 -18.24 -5.89 -3.15
N THR A 268 -17.16 -5.47 -3.79
CA THR A 268 -15.97 -4.89 -3.19
C THR A 268 -15.61 -3.63 -3.97
N LEU A 269 -15.01 -2.65 -3.32
CA LEU A 269 -14.79 -1.30 -3.86
C LEU A 269 -13.37 -0.84 -3.53
N ASN A 270 -12.77 -0.11 -4.47
CA ASN A 270 -11.44 0.47 -4.31
C ASN A 270 -10.41 -0.55 -3.82
N ASN A 271 -10.33 -1.65 -4.56
CA ASN A 271 -9.38 -2.72 -4.32
C ASN A 271 -7.98 -2.21 -4.67
N CYS A 272 -7.23 -1.78 -3.67
CA CYS A 272 -5.91 -1.17 -3.82
C CYS A 272 -4.84 -2.26 -3.92
N SER A 273 -3.91 -2.32 -2.96
CA SER A 273 -2.92 -3.39 -2.84
C SER A 273 -3.51 -4.70 -2.23
N GLY A 274 -2.65 -5.66 -1.89
CA GLY A 274 -3.05 -6.99 -1.46
C GLY A 274 -1.89 -7.91 -1.09
N GLY A 275 -2.18 -9.21 -0.92
CA GLY A 275 -1.17 -10.21 -0.60
C GLY A 275 -1.57 -11.61 -1.04
N VAL A 276 -0.59 -12.41 -1.48
CA VAL A 276 -0.80 -13.85 -1.70
C VAL A 276 -0.55 -14.58 -0.39
N THR A 277 -1.54 -15.29 0.11
CA THR A 277 -1.39 -16.03 1.36
C THR A 277 -0.53 -17.29 1.15
N PRO A 278 0.19 -17.77 2.17
CA PRO A 278 0.92 -19.04 2.07
C PRO A 278 0.05 -20.27 1.83
N TRP A 279 -1.28 -20.17 1.98
CA TRP A 279 -2.25 -21.21 1.65
C TRP A 279 -2.87 -21.07 0.25
N GLY A 280 -2.43 -20.10 -0.55
CA GLY A 280 -2.75 -19.98 -1.97
C GLY A 280 -4.02 -19.18 -2.29
N THR A 281 -4.54 -18.41 -1.34
CA THR A 281 -5.61 -17.41 -1.60
C THR A 281 -5.01 -16.03 -1.81
N VAL A 282 -5.86 -15.07 -2.19
CA VAL A 282 -5.47 -13.67 -2.37
C VAL A 282 -6.27 -12.79 -1.42
N LEU A 283 -5.56 -11.92 -0.70
CA LEU A 283 -6.12 -10.84 0.09
C LEU A 283 -6.07 -9.53 -0.70
N SER A 284 -7.10 -8.71 -0.57
CA SER A 284 -7.18 -7.36 -1.15
C SER A 284 -7.72 -6.37 -0.12
N GLY A 285 -7.15 -5.16 -0.09
CA GLY A 285 -7.61 -4.07 0.76
C GLY A 285 -8.69 -3.23 0.07
N GLU A 286 -9.82 -2.99 0.73
CA GLU A 286 -10.75 -1.94 0.33
C GLU A 286 -10.29 -0.60 0.93
N GLU A 287 -9.85 0.30 0.08
CA GLU A 287 -9.08 1.48 0.49
C GLU A 287 -9.97 2.73 0.47
N ASN A 288 -9.97 3.56 -0.56
CA ASN A 288 -10.81 4.75 -0.64
C ASN A 288 -12.32 4.49 -0.93
N PHE A 289 -12.95 3.53 -0.23
CA PHE A 289 -14.37 3.15 -0.39
C PHE A 289 -15.37 4.26 -0.06
N ASN A 290 -14.96 5.26 0.72
CA ASN A 290 -15.80 6.33 1.23
C ASN A 290 -16.37 7.23 0.11
N GLN A 291 -15.68 7.36 -1.02
CA GLN A 291 -16.04 8.29 -2.09
C GLN A 291 -17.27 7.88 -2.92
N TYR A 292 -17.74 6.63 -2.79
CA TYR A 292 -18.85 6.11 -3.58
C TYR A 292 -20.23 6.36 -2.95
N PHE A 293 -20.27 6.95 -1.75
CA PHE A 293 -21.51 7.16 -0.99
C PHE A 293 -21.89 8.63 -0.96
N ALA A 294 -23.18 8.89 -1.19
CA ALA A 294 -23.76 10.22 -1.27
C ALA A 294 -24.57 10.59 -0.02
N ASN A 295 -24.87 11.88 0.08
CA ASN A 295 -25.80 12.50 1.02
C ASN A 295 -25.36 12.42 2.49
N ALA A 296 -24.07 12.39 2.75
CA ALA A 296 -23.52 12.40 4.11
C ALA A 296 -23.98 13.65 4.90
N GLU A 297 -24.11 14.81 4.24
CA GLU A 297 -24.57 16.05 4.89
C GLU A 297 -26.06 16.04 5.30
N ALA A 298 -26.85 15.13 4.72
CA ALA A 298 -28.27 14.97 5.06
C ALA A 298 -28.50 14.04 6.24
N VAL A 299 -27.46 13.36 6.74
CA VAL A 299 -27.52 12.51 7.94
C VAL A 299 -27.61 13.40 9.18
N THR A 300 -28.75 13.32 9.89
CA THR A 300 -29.07 14.21 11.02
C THR A 300 -28.75 13.62 12.39
N ASP A 301 -28.54 12.30 12.48
CA ASP A 301 -28.08 11.68 13.72
C ASP A 301 -26.63 12.14 14.01
N PRO A 302 -26.38 12.83 15.13
CA PRO A 302 -25.07 13.43 15.38
C PRO A 302 -23.97 12.39 15.63
N VAL A 303 -24.31 11.19 16.11
CA VAL A 303 -23.35 10.11 16.32
C VAL A 303 -22.94 9.53 14.98
N VAL A 304 -23.92 9.23 14.11
CA VAL A 304 -23.65 8.72 12.76
C VAL A 304 -22.90 9.75 11.92
N ALA A 305 -23.30 11.03 11.96
CA ALA A 305 -22.60 12.09 11.24
C ALA A 305 -21.12 12.22 11.68
N ALA A 306 -20.83 12.08 12.98
CA ALA A 306 -19.46 12.09 13.48
C ALA A 306 -18.66 10.85 13.01
N GLN A 307 -19.28 9.67 12.99
CA GLN A 307 -18.68 8.44 12.45
C GLN A 307 -18.34 8.60 10.96
N LEU A 308 -19.30 9.06 10.15
CA LEU A 308 -19.11 9.32 8.72
C LEU A 308 -17.98 10.32 8.49
N LYS A 309 -17.94 11.42 9.26
CA LYS A 309 -16.87 12.42 9.17
C LYS A 309 -15.49 11.80 9.41
N ARG A 310 -15.34 10.92 10.41
CA ARG A 310 -14.06 10.28 10.75
C ARG A 310 -13.54 9.34 9.65
N TYR A 311 -14.44 8.81 8.84
CA TYR A 311 -14.15 7.98 7.67
C TYR A 311 -14.10 8.78 6.36
N GLY A 312 -14.07 10.12 6.44
CA GLY A 312 -13.91 10.99 5.27
C GLY A 312 -15.15 11.07 4.38
N LEU A 313 -16.35 10.80 4.90
CA LEU A 313 -17.61 11.02 4.19
C LEU A 313 -18.15 12.42 4.45
N ALA A 314 -18.48 13.14 3.37
CA ALA A 314 -19.00 14.50 3.42
C ALA A 314 -19.82 14.82 2.15
N GLY A 315 -20.60 15.90 2.21
CA GLY A 315 -21.28 16.48 1.06
C GLY A 315 -22.61 15.81 0.66
N ALA A 316 -23.15 16.29 -0.46
CA ALA A 316 -24.39 15.84 -1.08
C ALA A 316 -24.13 14.69 -2.08
N ALA A 317 -24.41 14.89 -3.37
CA ALA A 317 -24.19 13.88 -4.41
C ALA A 317 -22.75 13.36 -4.41
N SER A 318 -22.58 12.06 -4.64
CA SER A 318 -21.25 11.47 -4.84
C SER A 318 -20.69 11.92 -6.19
N GLU A 319 -19.36 11.89 -6.34
CA GLU A 319 -18.68 12.24 -7.60
C GLU A 319 -19.23 11.45 -8.80
N ARG A 320 -19.49 10.15 -8.59
CA ARG A 320 -19.94 9.24 -9.65
C ARG A 320 -21.45 9.14 -9.79
N LYS A 321 -22.21 9.76 -8.87
CA LYS A 321 -23.68 9.77 -8.83
C LYS A 321 -24.33 8.38 -8.87
N TRP A 322 -23.65 7.38 -8.31
CA TRP A 322 -24.14 5.98 -8.28
C TRP A 322 -25.46 5.85 -7.51
N GLU A 323 -25.68 6.70 -6.52
CA GLU A 323 -26.92 6.76 -5.73
C GLU A 323 -28.19 7.00 -6.56
N ARG A 324 -28.06 7.55 -7.78
CA ARG A 324 -29.19 7.74 -8.70
C ARG A 324 -29.72 6.43 -9.28
N PHE A 325 -28.89 5.39 -9.31
CA PHE A 325 -29.18 4.12 -9.98
C PHE A 325 -29.19 2.93 -9.03
N ASP A 326 -28.58 3.05 -7.85
CA ASP A 326 -28.73 2.10 -6.75
C ASP A 326 -28.72 2.83 -5.39
N LYS A 327 -29.83 2.68 -4.66
CA LYS A 327 -30.04 3.29 -3.34
C LYS A 327 -29.01 2.84 -2.28
N ARG A 328 -28.29 1.74 -2.52
CA ARG A 328 -27.20 1.28 -1.63
C ARG A 328 -26.12 2.36 -1.45
N PHE A 329 -25.95 3.24 -2.42
CA PHE A 329 -24.96 4.32 -2.38
C PHE A 329 -25.53 5.63 -1.81
N ASP A 330 -26.80 5.66 -1.38
CA ASP A 330 -27.43 6.79 -0.72
C ASP A 330 -27.47 6.58 0.80
N LEU A 331 -26.70 7.37 1.56
CA LEU A 331 -26.62 7.23 3.02
C LEU A 331 -27.92 7.57 3.76
N VAL A 332 -28.85 8.28 3.11
CA VAL A 332 -30.18 8.52 3.69
C VAL A 332 -31.09 7.31 3.50
N ALA A 333 -30.94 6.58 2.39
CA ALA A 333 -31.76 5.42 2.08
C ALA A 333 -31.23 4.14 2.74
N GLU A 334 -29.91 3.92 2.73
CA GLU A 334 -29.23 2.75 3.29
C GLU A 334 -28.00 3.18 4.14
N PRO A 335 -28.21 3.76 5.34
CA PRO A 335 -27.14 4.36 6.15
C PRO A 335 -26.04 3.38 6.58
N ASN A 336 -26.36 2.08 6.64
CA ASN A 336 -25.43 1.03 7.02
C ASN A 336 -24.66 0.45 5.83
N GLU A 337 -24.97 0.80 4.58
CA GLU A 337 -24.28 0.21 3.43
C GLU A 337 -22.79 0.58 3.42
N VAL A 338 -22.44 1.82 3.79
CA VAL A 338 -21.03 2.25 3.91
C VAL A 338 -20.24 1.45 4.95
N ASN A 339 -20.90 0.93 5.98
CA ASN A 339 -20.26 0.11 7.01
C ASN A 339 -19.90 -1.30 6.51
N ARG A 340 -20.38 -1.71 5.33
CA ARG A 340 -20.12 -3.02 4.70
C ARG A 340 -18.90 -3.01 3.76
N PHE A 341 -18.15 -1.90 3.73
CA PHE A 341 -16.91 -1.69 2.96
C PHE A 341 -15.79 -1.15 3.84
N GLY A 342 -14.56 -1.25 3.35
CA GLY A 342 -13.35 -0.89 4.09
C GLY A 342 -12.79 -2.06 4.88
N TYR A 343 -12.92 -3.28 4.34
CA TYR A 343 -12.40 -4.50 4.95
C TYR A 343 -11.33 -5.14 4.06
N VAL A 344 -10.49 -5.97 4.67
CA VAL A 344 -9.73 -6.97 3.93
C VAL A 344 -10.69 -8.02 3.39
N VAL A 345 -10.57 -8.30 2.09
CA VAL A 345 -11.34 -9.36 1.41
C VAL A 345 -10.44 -10.51 0.98
N GLU A 346 -10.91 -11.75 1.09
CA GLU A 346 -10.19 -12.96 0.68
C GLU A 346 -10.90 -13.68 -0.48
N ILE A 347 -10.12 -14.02 -1.52
CA ILE A 347 -10.56 -14.74 -2.70
C ILE A 347 -9.80 -16.08 -2.79
N ASP A 348 -10.53 -17.17 -3.03
CA ASP A 348 -9.96 -18.42 -3.49
C ASP A 348 -9.90 -18.42 -5.04
N PRO A 349 -8.71 -18.24 -5.66
CA PRO A 349 -8.58 -18.23 -7.10
C PRO A 349 -8.69 -19.64 -7.72
N TRP A 350 -8.64 -20.69 -6.90
CA TRP A 350 -8.66 -22.09 -7.36
C TRP A 350 -10.08 -22.64 -7.54
N ASP A 351 -11.09 -21.95 -7.01
CA ASP A 351 -12.50 -22.24 -7.20
C ASP A 351 -13.25 -21.00 -7.71
N PRO A 352 -13.57 -20.91 -9.01
CA PRO A 352 -14.28 -19.76 -9.57
C PRO A 352 -15.73 -19.62 -9.05
N SER A 353 -16.26 -20.65 -8.39
CA SER A 353 -17.60 -20.66 -7.78
C SER A 353 -17.59 -20.35 -6.28
N SER A 354 -16.42 -20.26 -5.65
CA SER A 354 -16.27 -19.92 -4.24
C SER A 354 -16.90 -18.55 -3.94
N THR A 355 -17.50 -18.39 -2.77
CA THR A 355 -17.97 -17.07 -2.31
C THR A 355 -16.81 -16.34 -1.62
N PRO A 356 -16.40 -15.17 -2.12
CA PRO A 356 -15.43 -14.31 -1.44
C PRO A 356 -15.82 -13.94 -0.01
N VAL A 357 -14.84 -13.63 0.83
CA VAL A 357 -15.06 -13.34 2.26
C VAL A 357 -14.57 -11.94 2.61
N LYS A 358 -15.30 -11.21 3.47
CA LYS A 358 -14.83 -9.99 4.15
C LYS A 358 -14.52 -10.30 5.62
N HIS A 359 -13.29 -10.06 6.07
CA HIS A 359 -12.85 -10.42 7.42
C HIS A 359 -12.93 -9.24 8.40
N THR A 360 -14.04 -9.14 9.13
CA THR A 360 -14.27 -7.99 10.04
C THR A 360 -13.43 -8.03 11.31
N ALA A 361 -12.78 -9.18 11.61
CA ALA A 361 -11.84 -9.31 12.72
C ALA A 361 -10.54 -8.50 12.49
N LEU A 362 -10.24 -8.12 11.25
CA LEU A 362 -9.09 -7.27 10.90
C LEU A 362 -9.41 -5.77 11.02
N GLY A 363 -10.64 -5.42 11.41
CA GLY A 363 -11.10 -4.04 11.55
C GLY A 363 -11.60 -3.45 10.23
N ARG A 364 -12.08 -2.20 10.30
CA ARG A 364 -12.61 -1.44 9.17
C ARG A 364 -11.94 -0.08 9.03
N PHE A 365 -11.24 0.12 7.93
CA PHE A 365 -10.55 1.36 7.56
C PHE A 365 -10.13 1.33 6.07
N LYS A 366 -9.32 2.28 5.61
CA LYS A 366 -8.85 2.29 4.22
C LYS A 366 -7.65 1.37 4.10
N HIS A 367 -7.91 0.08 3.96
CA HIS A 367 -6.83 -0.91 3.87
C HIS A 367 -6.09 -0.73 2.56
N GLU A 368 -4.81 -0.38 2.62
CA GLU A 368 -3.93 -0.49 1.46
C GLU A 368 -3.81 -1.96 1.04
N ALA A 369 -3.30 -2.79 1.97
CA ALA A 369 -3.07 -4.21 1.78
C ALA A 369 -3.33 -4.98 3.08
N ALA A 370 -3.31 -6.31 2.97
CA ALA A 370 -3.07 -7.18 4.11
C ALA A 370 -2.08 -8.28 3.72
N THR A 371 -0.87 -8.23 4.27
CA THR A 371 0.18 -9.20 3.97
C THR A 371 0.41 -10.15 5.14
N ILE A 372 0.71 -11.41 4.82
CA ILE A 372 0.74 -12.50 5.79
C ILE A 372 2.17 -12.91 6.10
N TYR A 373 2.49 -12.95 7.38
CA TYR A 373 3.66 -13.64 7.90
C TYR A 373 3.25 -14.86 8.73
N ILE A 374 3.99 -15.96 8.58
CA ILE A 374 3.79 -17.19 9.38
C ILE A 374 5.03 -17.41 10.23
N THR A 375 4.85 -17.39 11.54
CA THR A 375 5.92 -17.70 12.49
C THR A 375 6.34 -19.16 12.39
N SER A 376 7.52 -19.49 12.91
CA SER A 376 8.05 -20.86 12.92
C SER A 376 7.14 -21.88 13.62
N ASP A 377 6.28 -21.43 14.53
CA ASP A 377 5.31 -22.27 15.24
C ASP A 377 3.93 -22.36 14.56
N GLY A 378 3.77 -21.74 13.37
CA GLY A 378 2.57 -21.76 12.55
C GLY A 378 1.53 -20.69 12.87
N THR A 379 1.86 -19.72 13.72
CA THR A 379 0.99 -18.58 14.02
C THR A 379 0.92 -17.66 12.81
N VAL A 380 -0.31 -17.31 12.41
CA VAL A 380 -0.56 -16.38 11.29
C VAL A 380 -0.65 -14.96 11.81
N VAL A 381 0.09 -14.06 11.18
CA VAL A 381 0.07 -12.62 11.45
C VAL A 381 -0.24 -11.89 10.16
N ALA A 382 -1.20 -10.97 10.20
CA ALA A 382 -1.50 -10.06 9.10
C ALA A 382 -1.09 -8.63 9.47
N TYR A 383 -0.41 -7.93 8.58
CA TYR A 383 -0.07 -6.52 8.73
C TYR A 383 -0.84 -5.67 7.72
N SER A 384 -1.25 -4.46 8.11
CA SER A 384 -2.04 -3.58 7.24
C SER A 384 -1.86 -2.11 7.61
N GLY A 385 -1.76 -1.25 6.59
CA GLY A 385 -1.79 0.20 6.70
C GLY A 385 -3.18 0.77 6.47
N ASP A 386 -3.48 1.88 7.13
CA ASP A 386 -4.65 2.72 6.87
C ASP A 386 -4.23 3.96 6.09
N ASP A 387 -4.40 3.94 4.77
CA ASP A 387 -3.89 4.98 3.88
C ASP A 387 -4.69 6.28 3.98
N GLU A 388 -4.44 7.01 5.06
CA GLU A 388 -4.90 8.38 5.23
C GLU A 388 -3.88 9.15 6.06
N ARG A 389 -3.77 10.45 5.78
CA ARG A 389 -2.89 11.33 6.55
C ARG A 389 -3.25 11.22 8.02
N PHE A 390 -2.24 10.93 8.84
CA PHE A 390 -2.34 10.81 10.29
C PHE A 390 -3.12 9.60 10.81
N ASP A 391 -3.48 8.64 9.96
CA ASP A 391 -4.00 7.36 10.41
C ASP A 391 -2.87 6.35 10.69
N TYR A 392 -3.23 5.08 10.81
CA TYR A 392 -2.52 4.16 11.71
C TYR A 392 -2.00 2.91 11.02
N MET A 393 -1.07 2.25 11.69
CA MET A 393 -0.58 0.92 11.33
C MET A 393 -1.24 -0.13 12.21
N TYR A 394 -1.64 -1.25 11.62
CA TYR A 394 -2.35 -2.33 12.29
C TYR A 394 -1.64 -3.68 12.13
N LYS A 395 -1.89 -4.55 13.10
CA LYS A 395 -1.46 -5.95 13.10
C LYS A 395 -2.57 -6.84 13.62
N PHE A 396 -2.84 -7.95 12.96
CA PHE A 396 -3.74 -9.00 13.45
C PHE A 396 -2.94 -10.28 13.70
N VAL A 397 -3.14 -10.91 14.85
CA VAL A 397 -2.51 -12.20 15.20
C VAL A 397 -3.62 -13.24 15.36
N SER A 398 -3.60 -14.27 14.51
CA SER A 398 -4.59 -15.35 14.54
C SER A 398 -4.47 -16.20 15.80
N SER A 399 -5.60 -16.62 16.37
CA SER A 399 -5.63 -17.68 17.40
C SER A 399 -5.50 -19.08 16.80
N ARG A 400 -5.69 -19.19 15.48
CA ARG A 400 -5.59 -20.42 14.71
C ARG A 400 -4.21 -20.53 14.09
N LYS A 401 -3.81 -21.77 13.82
CA LYS A 401 -2.54 -22.08 13.16
C LYS A 401 -2.78 -22.56 11.75
N MET A 402 -1.87 -22.19 10.85
CA MET A 402 -1.92 -22.64 9.48
C MET A 402 -1.82 -24.16 9.40
N GLN A 403 -2.69 -24.78 8.62
CA GLN A 403 -2.57 -26.18 8.22
C GLN A 403 -1.77 -26.27 6.91
N SER A 404 -0.70 -27.05 6.90
CA SER A 404 0.13 -27.25 5.71
C SER A 404 -0.55 -28.15 4.66
N GLY A 405 -0.11 -27.99 3.40
CA GLY A 405 -0.55 -28.79 2.25
C GLY A 405 -1.70 -28.17 1.46
N THR A 406 -2.00 -28.75 0.30
CA THR A 406 -2.93 -28.21 -0.71
C THR A 406 -4.30 -28.92 -0.73
N SER A 407 -4.63 -29.69 0.31
CA SER A 407 -5.91 -30.40 0.37
C SER A 407 -7.09 -29.43 0.54
N GLN A 408 -8.25 -29.80 0.00
CA GLN A 408 -9.50 -29.05 0.19
C GLN A 408 -9.89 -28.85 1.67
N ALA A 409 -9.50 -29.77 2.54
CA ALA A 409 -9.70 -29.61 3.99
C ALA A 409 -8.76 -28.56 4.59
N ALA A 410 -7.49 -28.54 4.15
CA ALA A 410 -6.52 -27.52 4.56
C ALA A 410 -6.95 -26.13 4.06
N MET A 411 -7.39 -26.01 2.80
CA MET A 411 -7.91 -24.75 2.26
C MET A 411 -9.09 -24.23 3.09
N ARG A 412 -10.12 -25.06 3.32
CA ARG A 412 -11.28 -24.67 4.15
C ARG A 412 -10.91 -24.27 5.57
N HIS A 413 -9.92 -24.92 6.19
CA HIS A 413 -9.41 -24.50 7.50
C HIS A 413 -8.68 -23.16 7.40
N ASN A 414 -7.78 -23.02 6.42
CA ASN A 414 -6.90 -21.87 6.29
C ASN A 414 -7.64 -20.57 5.94
N MET A 415 -8.73 -20.64 5.16
CA MET A 415 -9.60 -19.49 4.89
C MET A 415 -10.35 -18.97 6.13
N THR A 416 -10.24 -19.66 7.28
CA THR A 416 -10.84 -19.21 8.55
C THR A 416 -9.81 -18.64 9.51
N LEU A 417 -8.52 -18.58 9.13
CA LEU A 417 -7.44 -18.12 10.03
C LEU A 417 -7.59 -16.64 10.39
N LEU A 418 -8.20 -15.85 9.52
CA LEU A 418 -8.44 -14.42 9.72
C LEU A 418 -9.76 -14.13 10.46
N ASP A 419 -10.52 -15.16 10.86
CA ASP A 419 -11.81 -14.99 11.55
C ASP A 419 -11.68 -15.00 13.08
N ALA A 420 -10.54 -15.44 13.63
CA ALA A 420 -10.32 -15.57 15.07
C ALA A 420 -8.88 -15.19 15.44
N GLY A 421 -8.71 -14.32 16.43
CA GLY A 421 -7.43 -13.72 16.75
C GLY A 421 -7.54 -12.40 17.51
N THR A 422 -6.50 -11.58 17.49
CA THR A 422 -6.48 -10.26 18.13
C THR A 422 -5.95 -9.22 17.16
N LEU A 423 -6.69 -8.11 17.00
CA LEU A 423 -6.30 -6.92 16.27
C LEU A 423 -5.60 -5.92 17.19
N TYR A 424 -4.53 -5.34 16.68
CA TYR A 424 -3.67 -4.38 17.35
C TYR A 424 -3.44 -3.14 16.48
N VAL A 425 -3.16 -2.02 17.13
CA VAL A 425 -2.75 -0.76 16.50
C VAL A 425 -1.41 -0.27 17.07
N ALA A 426 -0.57 0.34 16.24
CA ALA A 426 0.80 0.71 16.62
C ALA A 426 0.89 2.01 17.45
N LYS A 427 1.82 2.00 18.41
CA LYS A 427 2.41 3.19 19.03
C LYS A 427 3.92 3.16 18.89
N LEU A 428 4.50 4.25 18.40
CA LEU A 428 5.93 4.39 18.16
C LEU A 428 6.54 5.43 19.11
N SER A 429 7.78 5.18 19.52
CA SER A 429 8.59 6.09 20.34
C SER A 429 10.02 6.12 19.81
N GLY A 430 10.45 7.30 19.35
CA GLY A 430 11.83 7.55 18.90
C GLY A 430 12.81 7.72 20.06
N ASN A 431 14.09 7.45 19.83
CA ASN A 431 15.16 7.58 20.83
C ASN A 431 15.87 8.96 20.78
N SER A 432 15.66 9.74 19.72
CA SER A 432 16.27 11.03 19.41
C SER A 432 15.24 12.15 19.27
N ALA A 433 14.06 12.00 19.90
CA ALA A 433 12.95 12.95 19.83
C ALA A 433 13.31 14.42 20.16
N GLY A 434 14.37 14.67 20.96
CA GLY A 434 14.85 16.02 21.26
C GLY A 434 15.58 16.72 20.12
N GLU A 435 15.95 15.99 19.07
CA GLU A 435 16.67 16.48 17.89
C GLU A 435 15.76 16.67 16.66
N ILE A 436 14.51 16.20 16.74
CA ILE A 436 13.57 16.26 15.62
C ILE A 436 12.85 17.61 15.60
N ASP A 437 13.21 18.46 14.63
CA ASP A 437 12.61 19.78 14.41
C ASP A 437 11.73 19.85 13.13
N GLY A 438 11.57 18.72 12.45
CA GLY A 438 10.83 18.61 11.19
C GLY A 438 11.63 19.02 9.95
N SER A 439 12.93 19.25 10.06
CA SER A 439 13.80 19.48 8.89
C SER A 439 14.17 18.20 8.12
N GLY A 440 13.87 17.02 8.65
CA GLY A 440 14.36 15.74 8.11
C GLY A 440 15.86 15.52 8.31
N LYS A 441 16.54 16.36 9.09
CA LYS A 441 17.96 16.19 9.41
C LYS A 441 18.16 14.89 10.20
N LEU A 442 19.14 14.09 9.77
CA LEU A 442 19.55 12.87 10.46
C LEU A 442 20.01 13.19 11.90
N PRO A 443 19.52 12.45 12.93
CA PRO A 443 19.94 12.62 14.32
C PRO A 443 21.45 12.38 14.53
N SER A 444 21.96 12.89 15.64
CA SER A 444 23.40 12.85 15.96
C SER A 444 23.97 11.45 16.17
N ASP A 445 23.13 10.45 16.46
CA ASP A 445 23.49 9.03 16.54
C ASP A 445 23.52 8.33 15.18
N GLY A 446 23.13 9.04 14.11
CA GLY A 446 23.22 8.61 12.72
C GLY A 446 22.04 7.76 12.22
N LYS A 447 20.93 7.68 12.96
CA LYS A 447 19.75 6.90 12.58
C LYS A 447 18.45 7.60 12.98
N PHE A 448 17.37 7.27 12.29
CA PHE A 448 16.01 7.51 12.80
C PHE A 448 15.52 6.17 13.33
N ASP A 449 15.46 5.98 14.64
CA ASP A 449 15.10 4.69 15.23
C ASP A 449 14.45 4.78 16.61
N GLY A 450 13.89 3.64 17.04
CA GLY A 450 13.14 3.61 18.28
C GLY A 450 12.53 2.25 18.61
N THR A 451 11.55 2.32 19.51
CA THR A 451 10.75 1.18 19.96
C THR A 451 9.27 1.44 19.69
N GLY A 452 8.48 0.38 19.66
CA GLY A 452 7.04 0.50 19.57
C GLY A 452 6.30 -0.62 20.28
N GLU A 453 4.99 -0.39 20.42
CA GLU A 453 4.04 -1.28 21.07
C GLU A 453 2.84 -1.50 20.14
N TRP A 454 2.40 -2.75 20.04
CA TRP A 454 1.14 -3.15 19.44
C TRP A 454 0.07 -3.16 20.53
N VAL A 455 -0.82 -2.18 20.53
CA VAL A 455 -1.89 -2.04 21.51
C VAL A 455 -3.11 -2.84 21.03
N ALA A 456 -3.53 -3.83 21.81
CA ALA A 456 -4.66 -4.68 21.46
C ALA A 456 -5.98 -3.87 21.55
N ILE A 457 -6.82 -3.95 20.51
CA ILE A 457 -8.09 -3.22 20.45
C ILE A 457 -9.32 -4.14 20.32
N LEU A 458 -9.18 -5.30 19.69
CA LEU A 458 -10.27 -6.26 19.50
C LEU A 458 -9.74 -7.68 19.56
N ARG A 459 -10.37 -8.54 20.37
CA ARG A 459 -10.15 -9.99 20.33
C ARG A 459 -11.36 -10.66 19.73
N THR A 460 -11.16 -11.58 18.80
CA THR A 460 -12.22 -12.40 18.20
C THR A 460 -12.02 -13.85 18.59
N GLY A 461 -13.04 -14.44 19.21
CA GLY A 461 -13.04 -15.83 19.65
C GLY A 461 -13.28 -16.81 18.50
N GLU A 462 -13.10 -18.10 18.79
CA GLU A 462 -13.30 -19.19 17.82
C GLU A 462 -14.73 -19.28 17.26
N ASP A 463 -15.72 -18.74 17.99
CA ASP A 463 -17.12 -18.67 17.58
C ASP A 463 -17.43 -17.42 16.72
N GLY A 464 -16.41 -16.63 16.37
CA GLY A 464 -16.52 -15.40 15.59
C GLY A 464 -16.97 -14.17 16.39
N LYS A 465 -17.25 -14.31 17.70
CA LYS A 465 -17.67 -13.18 18.53
C LYS A 465 -16.49 -12.38 19.03
N GLY A 466 -16.68 -11.07 19.14
CA GLY A 466 -15.66 -10.16 19.61
C GLY A 466 -15.72 -9.87 21.11
N GLU A 467 -14.57 -9.51 21.67
CA GLU A 467 -14.36 -8.86 22.95
C GLU A 467 -13.61 -7.55 22.68
N SER A 468 -14.24 -6.43 23.03
CA SER A 468 -13.59 -5.12 22.95
C SER A 468 -12.50 -5.02 24.01
N LEU A 469 -11.34 -4.52 23.61
CA LEU A 469 -10.23 -4.20 24.50
C LEU A 469 -10.06 -2.68 24.67
N VAL A 470 -11.09 -1.92 24.27
CA VAL A 470 -11.11 -0.45 24.33
C VAL A 470 -12.25 0.02 25.22
N ASP A 471 -11.90 0.82 26.23
CA ASP A 471 -12.87 1.34 27.20
C ASP A 471 -14.00 2.14 26.53
N GLY A 472 -15.24 1.75 26.85
CA GLY A 472 -16.44 2.40 26.34
C GLY A 472 -16.69 2.19 24.85
N MET A 473 -16.26 1.07 24.28
CA MET A 473 -16.71 0.56 22.97
C MET A 473 -17.09 -0.92 23.11
N SER A 474 -18.17 -1.32 22.45
CA SER A 474 -18.51 -2.72 22.19
C SER A 474 -17.58 -3.34 21.15
N ALA A 475 -17.59 -4.67 21.03
CA ALA A 475 -16.71 -5.34 20.06
C ALA A 475 -17.14 -5.06 18.61
N GLU A 476 -18.45 -4.99 18.37
CA GLU A 476 -19.05 -4.61 17.10
C GLU A 476 -18.66 -3.17 16.72
N GLU A 477 -18.67 -2.25 17.69
CA GLU A 477 -18.18 -0.88 17.46
C GLU A 477 -16.70 -0.86 17.13
N VAL A 478 -15.83 -1.63 17.81
CA VAL A 478 -14.41 -1.65 17.47
C VAL A 478 -14.18 -2.24 16.07
N ALA A 479 -14.96 -3.25 15.66
CA ALA A 479 -14.84 -3.86 14.33
C ALA A 479 -15.32 -2.95 13.18
N VAL A 480 -16.31 -2.09 13.41
CA VAL A 480 -16.86 -1.18 12.38
C VAL A 480 -16.23 0.22 12.42
N PHE A 481 -15.86 0.68 13.61
CA PHE A 481 -15.33 2.01 13.91
C PHE A 481 -13.89 1.93 14.46
N THR A 482 -13.09 1.07 13.82
CA THR A 482 -11.70 0.74 14.22
C THR A 482 -10.81 1.97 14.34
N ARG A 483 -10.99 2.96 13.46
CA ARG A 483 -10.30 4.26 13.52
C ARG A 483 -10.54 4.98 14.85
N GLN A 484 -11.78 5.02 15.34
CA GLN A 484 -12.09 5.60 16.66
C GLN A 484 -11.51 4.79 17.83
N ALA A 485 -11.41 3.46 17.69
CA ALA A 485 -10.73 2.63 18.67
C ALA A 485 -9.22 3.00 18.75
N GLY A 486 -8.57 3.18 17.59
CA GLY A 486 -7.20 3.69 17.47
C GLY A 486 -7.03 5.08 18.09
N ASP A 487 -7.95 6.00 17.81
CA ASP A 487 -7.99 7.34 18.40
C ASP A 487 -8.03 7.25 19.94
N LYS A 488 -8.93 6.44 20.50
CA LYS A 488 -9.13 6.27 21.96
C LYS A 488 -7.90 5.72 22.67
N VAL A 489 -7.21 4.75 22.06
CA VAL A 489 -6.00 4.19 22.67
C VAL A 489 -4.77 5.06 22.41
N GLY A 490 -4.86 6.10 21.58
CA GLY A 490 -3.77 7.04 21.32
C GLY A 490 -2.70 6.48 20.39
N ALA A 491 -3.11 5.77 19.33
CA ALA A 491 -2.22 5.27 18.28
C ALA A 491 -1.37 6.38 17.64
N THR A 492 -0.17 6.05 17.16
CA THR A 492 0.72 7.04 16.55
C THR A 492 0.22 7.42 15.17
N LYS A 493 -0.02 8.71 14.96
CA LYS A 493 -0.44 9.31 13.68
C LYS A 493 0.69 9.24 12.65
N MET A 494 0.52 8.46 11.60
CA MET A 494 1.56 8.19 10.60
C MET A 494 1.38 9.02 9.32
N ASP A 495 2.43 9.11 8.50
CA ASP A 495 2.37 9.73 7.19
C ASP A 495 1.89 8.74 6.12
N ARG A 496 0.56 8.54 6.04
CA ARG A 496 -0.13 7.69 5.05
C ARG A 496 0.51 6.28 4.91
N PRO A 497 0.24 5.38 5.88
CA PRO A 497 0.62 3.98 5.77
C PRO A 497 -0.05 3.33 4.56
N GLU A 498 0.75 3.11 3.52
CA GLU A 498 0.40 2.27 2.38
C GLU A 498 0.84 0.83 2.72
N ASP A 499 1.71 0.24 1.90
CA ASP A 499 1.88 -1.22 1.89
C ASP A 499 2.80 -1.73 3.02
N PHE A 500 2.58 -2.98 3.39
CA PHE A 500 3.38 -3.73 4.35
C PHE A 500 3.94 -4.97 3.68
N GLU A 501 5.21 -5.28 3.86
CA GLU A 501 5.75 -6.57 3.42
C GLU A 501 6.76 -7.13 4.41
N ALA A 502 6.61 -8.41 4.76
CA ALA A 502 7.54 -9.10 5.64
C ALA A 502 8.63 -9.82 4.84
N ASN A 503 9.88 -9.55 5.17
CA ASN A 503 11.01 -10.17 4.47
C ASN A 503 10.99 -11.69 4.71
N PRO A 504 10.93 -12.51 3.65
CA PRO A 504 10.78 -13.96 3.78
C PRO A 504 12.01 -14.66 4.37
N LYS A 505 13.15 -13.95 4.49
CA LYS A 505 14.39 -14.49 5.07
C LYS A 505 14.63 -14.02 6.50
N SER A 506 14.47 -12.73 6.77
CA SER A 506 14.79 -12.14 8.08
C SER A 506 13.58 -12.03 9.01
N GLY A 507 12.36 -12.05 8.47
CA GLY A 507 11.14 -11.75 9.22
C GLY A 507 10.95 -10.26 9.53
N LYS A 508 11.91 -9.38 9.22
CA LYS A 508 11.69 -7.94 9.39
C LYS A 508 10.54 -7.47 8.49
N VAL A 509 9.73 -6.56 8.99
CA VAL A 509 8.56 -6.03 8.29
C VAL A 509 8.86 -4.62 7.79
N TYR A 510 8.46 -4.31 6.57
CA TYR A 510 8.71 -3.02 5.93
C TYR A 510 7.38 -2.33 5.65
N VAL A 511 7.35 -1.01 5.80
CA VAL A 511 6.15 -0.20 5.63
C VAL A 511 6.46 0.98 4.74
N ALA A 512 5.65 1.18 3.69
CA ALA A 512 5.67 2.38 2.89
C ALA A 512 4.84 3.48 3.56
N LEU A 513 5.43 4.66 3.72
CA LEU A 513 4.79 5.86 4.25
C LEU A 513 4.89 6.93 3.17
N THR A 514 3.87 7.02 2.32
CA THR A 514 3.99 7.62 0.98
C THR A 514 4.23 9.13 0.99
N ASN A 515 3.51 9.88 1.84
CA ASN A 515 3.70 11.32 2.07
C ASN A 515 2.68 11.86 3.09
N ASN A 516 2.95 13.07 3.59
CA ASN A 516 1.98 13.84 4.36
C ASN A 516 2.32 15.34 4.34
N THR A 517 1.76 16.07 3.37
CA THR A 517 1.98 17.52 3.26
C THR A 517 1.37 18.32 4.41
N LYS A 518 0.57 17.70 5.29
CA LYS A 518 -0.01 18.33 6.48
C LYS A 518 0.82 18.13 7.74
N ARG A 519 1.87 17.29 7.71
CA ARG A 519 2.79 17.09 8.84
C ARG A 519 3.42 18.41 9.27
N GLY A 520 3.29 18.77 10.55
CA GLY A 520 3.90 19.97 11.15
C GLY A 520 3.44 21.31 10.59
N VAL A 521 2.35 21.34 9.81
CA VAL A 521 1.77 22.56 9.22
C VAL A 521 0.27 22.61 9.47
N ASP A 522 -0.34 23.80 9.39
CA ASP A 522 -1.80 24.00 9.50
C ASP A 522 -2.48 23.35 10.72
N GLY A 523 -1.77 23.22 11.84
CA GLY A 523 -2.27 22.55 13.05
C GLY A 523 -2.26 21.02 12.99
N GLY A 524 -1.71 20.42 11.93
CA GLY A 524 -1.42 18.99 11.85
C GLY A 524 -0.42 18.52 12.91
N ALA A 525 -0.36 17.21 13.12
CA ALA A 525 0.55 16.64 14.11
C ALA A 525 2.00 17.07 13.83
N ALA A 526 2.78 17.35 14.87
CA ALA A 526 4.17 17.76 14.73
C ALA A 526 5.02 16.64 14.09
N ALA A 527 6.18 17.00 13.54
CA ALA A 527 7.20 16.03 13.20
C ALA A 527 7.67 15.27 14.44
N ASP A 528 7.86 13.98 14.26
CA ASP A 528 8.47 13.06 15.23
C ASP A 528 9.48 12.18 14.51
N GLU A 529 10.20 11.33 15.22
CA GLU A 529 11.31 10.61 14.60
C GLU A 529 10.88 9.58 13.54
N ALA A 530 9.66 9.02 13.65
CA ALA A 530 9.11 8.14 12.62
C ALA A 530 8.55 8.93 11.41
N ASN A 531 8.23 10.22 11.61
CA ASN A 531 7.69 11.15 10.61
C ASN A 531 8.49 12.47 10.63
N PRO A 532 9.79 12.45 10.21
CA PRO A 532 10.77 13.47 10.62
C PRO A 532 10.71 14.78 9.82
N ARG A 533 9.77 14.93 8.89
CA ARG A 533 9.69 16.09 7.97
C ARG A 533 8.38 16.83 8.08
N ASN A 534 8.45 18.14 8.28
CA ASN A 534 7.31 19.03 8.06
C ASN A 534 7.00 19.10 6.56
N ASN A 535 5.71 19.17 6.20
CA ASN A 535 5.26 19.20 4.81
C ASN A 535 5.91 18.10 3.96
N ASN A 536 5.82 16.86 4.46
CA ASN A 536 6.47 15.72 3.85
C ASN A 536 5.84 15.41 2.48
N LYS A 537 6.58 15.66 1.39
CA LYS A 537 6.12 15.44 0.02
C LYS A 537 6.63 14.14 -0.61
N ASN A 538 7.65 13.52 -0.02
CA ASN A 538 8.37 12.43 -0.66
C ASN A 538 8.23 11.08 0.04
N GLY A 539 7.77 11.06 1.29
CA GLY A 539 7.59 9.82 2.04
C GLY A 539 8.87 9.16 2.54
N GLN A 540 8.71 8.02 3.19
CA GLN A 540 9.78 7.26 3.84
C GLN A 540 9.41 5.77 3.86
N VAL A 541 10.40 4.92 4.13
CA VAL A 541 10.19 3.48 4.33
C VAL A 541 10.65 3.11 5.73
N LEU A 542 9.73 2.58 6.54
CA LEU A 542 9.98 2.11 7.89
C LEU A 542 10.36 0.63 7.85
N GLU A 543 11.38 0.24 8.61
CA GLU A 543 11.75 -1.15 8.89
C GLU A 543 11.43 -1.47 10.35
N ILE A 544 10.67 -2.54 10.57
CA ILE A 544 10.24 -3.05 11.87
C ILE A 544 10.92 -4.39 12.14
N THR A 545 11.52 -4.51 13.33
CA THR A 545 11.95 -5.79 13.90
C THR A 545 10.92 -6.22 14.94
N ASP A 546 10.06 -7.16 14.57
CA ASP A 546 8.94 -7.66 15.38
C ASP A 546 9.18 -9.13 15.78
N ASP A 547 8.60 -9.54 16.91
CA ASP A 547 8.42 -10.97 17.26
C ASP A 547 7.12 -11.52 16.68
N HIS A 548 6.46 -10.75 15.81
CA HIS A 548 5.21 -11.03 15.09
C HIS A 548 4.00 -11.31 15.98
N ALA A 549 4.01 -12.40 16.75
CA ALA A 549 2.99 -12.68 17.76
C ALA A 549 3.14 -11.83 19.03
N GLY A 550 4.32 -11.24 19.26
CA GLY A 550 4.61 -10.36 20.39
C GLY A 550 3.93 -8.99 20.30
N THR A 551 3.99 -8.20 21.38
CA THR A 551 3.35 -6.88 21.47
C THR A 551 4.33 -5.71 21.46
N THR A 552 5.62 -5.96 21.31
CA THR A 552 6.66 -4.92 21.26
C THR A 552 7.56 -5.13 20.07
N PHE A 553 8.05 -4.03 19.48
CA PHE A 553 8.94 -4.09 18.33
C PHE A 553 10.01 -3.00 18.40
N GLY A 554 11.13 -3.22 17.70
CA GLY A 554 12.08 -2.17 17.34
C GLY A 554 11.75 -1.64 15.95
N TRP A 555 12.11 -0.39 15.65
CA TRP A 555 11.94 0.15 14.31
C TRP A 555 13.07 1.11 13.94
N ASN A 556 13.33 1.27 12.64
CA ASN A 556 14.18 2.32 12.07
C ASN A 556 13.62 2.79 10.72
N LEU A 557 13.92 4.02 10.28
CA LEU A 557 13.66 4.40 8.88
C LEU A 557 14.78 3.85 7.99
N LEU A 558 14.43 2.94 7.09
CA LEU A 558 15.33 2.46 6.05
C LEU A 558 15.64 3.58 5.06
N LEU A 559 14.59 4.26 4.58
CA LEU A 559 14.69 5.36 3.62
C LEU A 559 13.94 6.58 4.14
N VAL A 560 14.50 7.77 3.94
CA VAL A 560 13.76 9.04 3.88
C VAL A 560 13.91 9.53 2.45
N CYS A 561 12.85 9.36 1.66
CA CYS A 561 12.86 9.50 0.21
C CYS A 561 12.97 10.96 -0.23
N GLY A 562 13.44 11.18 -1.45
CA GLY A 562 13.55 12.50 -2.09
C GLY A 562 14.69 12.55 -3.11
N ASP A 563 15.06 13.78 -3.48
CA ASP A 563 16.27 14.03 -4.27
C ASP A 563 17.51 13.79 -3.40
N PRO A 564 18.39 12.82 -3.74
CA PRO A 564 19.56 12.50 -2.93
C PRO A 564 20.55 13.67 -2.79
N ALA A 565 20.47 14.71 -3.62
CA ALA A 565 21.28 15.92 -3.45
C ALA A 565 20.85 16.76 -2.22
N THR A 566 19.62 16.59 -1.73
CA THR A 566 19.06 17.38 -0.62
C THR A 566 19.45 16.82 0.75
N ALA A 567 19.50 17.68 1.77
CA ALA A 567 20.02 17.31 3.09
C ALA A 567 19.03 16.48 3.92
N ASP A 568 17.74 16.50 3.59
CA ASP A 568 16.63 15.87 4.32
C ASP A 568 16.33 14.44 3.85
N THR A 569 17.21 13.83 3.05
CA THR A 569 17.10 12.43 2.61
C THR A 569 18.06 11.50 3.33
N TYR A 570 17.67 10.25 3.49
CA TYR A 570 18.46 9.19 4.12
C TYR A 570 18.24 7.87 3.39
N PHE A 571 19.31 7.09 3.22
CA PHE A 571 19.29 5.83 2.45
C PHE A 571 20.02 4.74 3.22
N GLY A 572 19.56 4.40 4.43
CA GLY A 572 20.12 3.31 5.24
C GLY A 572 21.59 3.45 5.64
N GLY A 573 22.18 4.65 5.48
CA GLY A 573 23.62 4.91 5.65
C GLY A 573 24.46 4.76 4.38
N PHE A 574 23.87 4.38 3.25
CA PHE A 574 24.56 4.31 1.96
C PHE A 574 24.93 5.70 1.43
N ASP A 575 25.95 5.73 0.57
CA ASP A 575 26.36 6.94 -0.14
C ASP A 575 25.27 7.37 -1.13
N LYS A 576 24.46 8.35 -0.72
CA LYS A 576 23.36 8.89 -1.52
C LYS A 576 23.80 9.48 -2.87
N SER A 577 25.08 9.76 -3.11
CA SER A 577 25.53 10.15 -4.46
C SER A 577 25.45 9.01 -5.49
N LYS A 578 25.20 7.79 -5.03
CA LYS A 578 25.14 6.56 -5.85
C LYS A 578 23.76 5.91 -5.89
N VAL A 579 22.72 6.58 -5.39
CA VAL A 579 21.34 6.06 -5.41
C VAL A 579 20.50 6.77 -6.46
N SER A 580 19.46 6.07 -6.93
CA SER A 580 18.40 6.69 -7.72
C SER A 580 17.51 7.59 -6.83
N PRO A 581 17.07 8.76 -7.33
CA PRO A 581 16.04 9.54 -6.67
C PRO A 581 14.71 8.78 -6.61
N ILE A 582 14.06 8.79 -5.46
CA ILE A 582 12.79 8.08 -5.20
C ILE A 582 11.88 8.97 -4.36
N SER A 583 10.57 8.91 -4.59
CA SER A 583 9.57 9.72 -3.90
C SER A 583 8.23 8.98 -3.94
N CYS A 584 7.40 9.18 -2.92
CA CYS A 584 6.09 8.54 -2.74
C CYS A 584 6.18 7.01 -2.86
N PRO A 585 6.95 6.34 -1.97
CA PRO A 585 6.97 4.88 -1.94
C PRO A 585 5.58 4.36 -1.57
N ASP A 586 5.15 3.34 -2.29
CA ASP A 586 3.81 2.77 -2.21
C ASP A 586 3.92 1.24 -2.03
N ASN A 587 3.68 0.43 -3.07
CA ASN A 587 3.68 -1.02 -2.89
C ASN A 587 5.08 -1.60 -2.65
N LEU A 588 5.15 -2.70 -1.89
CA LEU A 588 6.37 -3.38 -1.48
C LEU A 588 6.38 -4.84 -1.91
N ALA A 589 7.55 -5.34 -2.33
CA ALA A 589 7.76 -6.76 -2.61
C ALA A 589 9.18 -7.20 -2.27
N PHE A 590 9.40 -8.51 -2.12
CA PHE A 590 10.73 -9.09 -1.99
C PHE A 590 11.10 -9.94 -3.20
N ASP A 591 12.36 -9.83 -3.63
CA ASP A 591 12.94 -10.80 -4.55
C ASP A 591 13.42 -12.07 -3.81
N PRO A 592 13.76 -13.16 -4.54
CA PRO A 592 14.29 -14.38 -3.94
C PRO A 592 15.64 -14.19 -3.22
N HIS A 593 16.33 -13.08 -3.43
CA HIS A 593 17.58 -12.73 -2.78
C HIS A 593 17.37 -12.00 -1.44
N GLY A 594 16.15 -11.52 -1.18
CA GLY A 594 15.77 -10.80 0.03
C GLY A 594 16.02 -9.29 -0.07
N ASN A 595 16.21 -8.74 -1.28
CA ASN A 595 16.19 -7.30 -1.50
C ASN A 595 14.74 -6.81 -1.55
N LEU A 596 14.51 -5.61 -1.02
CA LEU A 596 13.21 -4.96 -1.07
C LEU A 596 13.03 -4.32 -2.46
N TRP A 597 11.82 -4.38 -3.00
CA TRP A 597 11.42 -3.72 -4.22
C TRP A 597 10.25 -2.79 -3.91
N ILE A 598 10.34 -1.55 -4.38
CA ILE A 598 9.44 -0.46 -4.01
C ILE A 598 8.86 0.15 -5.28
N SER A 599 7.55 0.15 -5.39
CA SER A 599 6.79 0.91 -6.39
C SER A 599 6.55 2.35 -5.92
N THR A 600 6.28 3.26 -6.85
CA THR A 600 5.94 4.66 -6.51
C THR A 600 4.63 5.12 -7.17
N ASP A 601 3.91 5.98 -6.46
CA ASP A 601 2.68 6.65 -6.92
C ASP A 601 2.78 8.16 -6.64
N GLY A 602 2.82 8.95 -7.71
CA GLY A 602 2.72 10.40 -7.63
C GLY A 602 4.06 11.05 -7.30
N ASN A 603 5.16 10.51 -7.83
CA ASN A 603 6.53 10.97 -7.63
C ASN A 603 6.71 12.50 -7.67
N ALA A 604 7.07 13.10 -6.52
CA ALA A 604 7.22 14.56 -6.36
C ALA A 604 8.45 15.16 -7.06
N LEU A 605 9.30 14.32 -7.64
CA LEU A 605 10.53 14.71 -8.35
C LEU A 605 10.29 14.97 -9.85
N LYS A 606 9.02 14.90 -10.30
CA LYS A 606 8.58 15.24 -11.66
C LYS A 606 9.17 14.34 -12.75
N SER A 607 9.46 13.09 -12.42
CA SER A 607 9.66 12.00 -13.37
C SER A 607 8.46 11.08 -13.36
N ASN A 608 8.35 10.20 -14.34
CA ASN A 608 7.41 9.08 -14.25
C ASN A 608 7.70 8.23 -13.01
N ASP A 609 6.65 7.61 -12.49
CA ASP A 609 6.73 6.60 -11.46
C ASP A 609 7.50 5.36 -11.93
N GLY A 610 7.91 4.52 -10.98
CA GLY A 610 8.72 3.36 -11.30
C GLY A 610 8.86 2.35 -10.17
N LEU A 611 9.66 1.33 -10.46
CA LEU A 611 10.02 0.27 -9.53
C LEU A 611 11.50 0.37 -9.17
N PHE A 612 11.83 0.26 -7.89
CA PHE A 612 13.17 0.44 -7.34
C PHE A 612 13.60 -0.77 -6.52
N SER A 613 14.81 -1.26 -6.71
CA SER A 613 15.41 -2.28 -5.81
C SER A 613 16.19 -1.59 -4.69
N VAL A 614 16.09 -2.12 -3.47
CA VAL A 614 16.81 -1.66 -2.28
C VAL A 614 17.50 -2.82 -1.58
N VAL A 615 18.81 -2.71 -1.44
CA VAL A 615 19.61 -3.69 -0.70
C VAL A 615 19.43 -3.47 0.80
N LEU A 616 19.20 -4.53 1.56
CA LEU A 616 18.87 -4.43 2.99
C LEU A 616 20.04 -4.73 3.94
N GLU A 617 21.10 -5.38 3.47
CA GLU A 617 22.14 -5.90 4.35
C GLU A 617 23.56 -5.60 3.82
N GLY A 618 24.53 -5.64 4.72
CA GLY A 618 25.95 -5.46 4.40
C GLY A 618 26.34 -4.02 4.03
N GLU A 619 27.49 -3.87 3.36
CA GLU A 619 28.07 -2.56 2.99
C GLU A 619 27.20 -1.76 2.00
N ASN A 620 26.30 -2.44 1.29
CA ASN A 620 25.39 -1.84 0.32
C ASN A 620 23.99 -1.58 0.91
N ARG A 621 23.75 -1.74 2.22
CA ARG A 621 22.44 -1.44 2.83
C ARG A 621 22.01 -0.03 2.48
N GLY A 622 20.83 0.09 1.85
CA GLY A 622 20.25 1.33 1.38
C GLY A 622 20.61 1.72 -0.06
N GLU A 623 21.45 0.95 -0.75
CA GLU A 623 21.67 1.09 -2.19
C GLU A 623 20.32 0.94 -2.91
N THR A 624 19.84 2.06 -3.45
CA THR A 624 18.52 2.18 -4.09
C THR A 624 18.71 2.43 -5.58
N LYS A 625 18.19 1.53 -6.42
CA LYS A 625 18.37 1.58 -7.87
C LYS A 625 17.03 1.43 -8.60
N GLN A 626 16.74 2.38 -9.47
CA GLN A 626 15.55 2.32 -10.32
C GLN A 626 15.72 1.20 -11.37
N PHE A 627 14.80 0.25 -11.35
CA PHE A 627 14.74 -0.85 -12.31
C PHE A 627 13.92 -0.48 -13.54
N LEU A 628 12.74 0.11 -13.37
CA LEU A 628 11.92 0.57 -14.50
C LEU A 628 11.20 1.89 -14.23
N THR A 629 10.72 2.52 -15.29
CA THR A 629 9.71 3.59 -15.27
C THR A 629 8.47 3.12 -16.01
N VAL A 630 7.30 3.62 -15.62
CA VAL A 630 6.04 3.45 -16.35
C VAL A 630 5.74 4.66 -17.25
N PRO A 631 4.73 4.60 -18.15
CA PRO A 631 4.37 5.71 -19.02
C PRO A 631 3.96 6.99 -18.28
N VAL A 632 3.92 8.10 -19.00
CA VAL A 632 3.51 9.40 -18.46
C VAL A 632 2.10 9.33 -17.86
N GLY A 633 1.92 9.94 -16.68
CA GLY A 633 0.64 9.97 -15.96
C GLY A 633 0.21 8.64 -15.35
N ALA A 634 0.97 7.55 -15.56
CA ALA A 634 0.75 6.29 -14.87
C ALA A 634 1.47 6.26 -13.53
N GLU A 635 1.01 5.41 -12.64
CA GLU A 635 1.77 4.91 -11.48
C GLU A 635 2.19 3.45 -11.68
N THR A 636 3.13 2.98 -10.86
CA THR A 636 3.59 1.59 -10.85
C THR A 636 2.98 0.87 -9.67
N CYS A 637 2.28 -0.25 -9.88
CA CYS A 637 1.62 -1.00 -8.80
C CYS A 637 1.95 -2.49 -8.83
N GLY A 638 1.57 -3.21 -7.77
CA GLY A 638 1.53 -4.66 -7.68
C GLY A 638 2.81 -5.38 -8.14
N PRO A 639 4.00 -5.04 -7.63
CA PRO A 639 5.23 -5.65 -8.09
C PRO A 639 5.31 -7.14 -7.69
N ILE A 640 5.67 -7.99 -8.66
CA ILE A 640 6.08 -9.38 -8.42
C ILE A 640 7.49 -9.54 -8.93
N VAL A 641 8.41 -9.96 -8.07
CA VAL A 641 9.81 -10.18 -8.43
C VAL A 641 10.20 -11.62 -8.14
N ASP A 642 10.32 -12.42 -9.19
CA ASP A 642 10.84 -13.78 -9.12
C ASP A 642 12.24 -13.88 -9.77
N GLU A 643 12.82 -15.09 -9.83
CA GLU A 643 14.15 -15.27 -10.40
C GLU A 643 14.25 -14.93 -11.91
N LYS A 644 13.13 -14.91 -12.64
CA LYS A 644 13.04 -14.81 -14.10
C LYS A 644 12.23 -13.63 -14.61
N ARG A 645 11.36 -13.05 -13.79
CA ARG A 645 10.39 -12.03 -14.16
C ARG A 645 10.30 -10.96 -13.08
N VAL A 646 10.17 -9.74 -13.56
CA VAL A 646 9.59 -8.62 -12.81
C VAL A 646 8.26 -8.32 -13.46
N ILE A 647 7.16 -8.37 -12.71
CA ILE A 647 5.82 -8.02 -13.17
C ILE A 647 5.38 -6.78 -12.42
N VAL A 648 4.78 -5.83 -13.13
CA VAL A 648 4.12 -4.67 -12.51
C VAL A 648 2.82 -4.38 -13.21
N CYS A 649 1.91 -3.80 -12.46
CA CYS A 649 0.69 -3.17 -12.94
C CYS A 649 1.01 -1.72 -13.30
N VAL A 650 0.65 -1.32 -14.52
CA VAL A 650 0.71 0.07 -14.98
C VAL A 650 -0.69 0.62 -14.85
N GLN A 651 -0.94 1.40 -13.81
CA GLN A 651 -2.25 1.96 -13.51
C GLN A 651 -2.41 3.33 -14.19
N HIS A 652 -3.61 3.64 -14.70
CA HIS A 652 -4.03 4.93 -15.27
C HIS A 652 -3.04 5.71 -16.17
N PRO A 653 -2.43 5.09 -17.20
CA PRO A 653 -1.56 5.81 -18.13
C PRO A 653 -2.27 7.01 -18.76
N GLY A 654 -1.61 8.17 -18.75
CA GLY A 654 -2.11 9.41 -19.34
C GLY A 654 -3.02 10.25 -18.45
N GLU A 655 -3.27 9.88 -17.21
CA GLU A 655 -4.00 10.74 -16.26
C GLU A 655 -3.14 11.96 -15.88
N THR A 656 -3.41 13.06 -16.58
CA THR A 656 -2.77 14.37 -16.35
C THR A 656 -3.83 15.46 -16.46
N ASP A 657 -3.60 16.59 -15.81
CA ASP A 657 -4.58 17.69 -15.77
C ASP A 657 -4.88 18.32 -17.15
N ASP A 658 -3.94 18.17 -18.09
CA ASP A 658 -4.07 18.70 -19.45
C ASP A 658 -4.66 17.67 -20.44
N ALA A 659 -4.86 16.41 -20.02
CA ALA A 659 -5.38 15.36 -20.88
C ALA A 659 -6.91 15.41 -21.01
N SER A 660 -7.41 14.94 -22.16
CA SER A 660 -8.83 14.67 -22.36
C SER A 660 -9.00 13.45 -23.26
N ILE A 661 -10.22 12.90 -23.32
CA ILE A 661 -10.51 11.78 -24.22
C ILE A 661 -10.27 12.09 -25.71
N GLU A 662 -10.30 13.37 -26.11
CA GLU A 662 -10.00 13.80 -27.49
C GLU A 662 -8.51 14.05 -27.74
N SER A 663 -7.74 14.25 -26.67
CA SER A 663 -6.31 14.54 -26.70
C SER A 663 -5.66 13.91 -25.48
N PRO A 664 -5.53 12.56 -25.44
CA PRO A 664 -4.96 11.87 -24.29
C PRO A 664 -3.45 12.17 -24.19
N ALA A 665 -2.92 12.21 -22.97
CA ALA A 665 -1.48 12.41 -22.75
C ALA A 665 -0.64 11.15 -23.00
N SER A 666 -1.28 9.97 -23.01
CA SER A 666 -0.67 8.68 -23.28
C SER A 666 -1.45 7.95 -24.37
N HIS A 667 -0.73 7.21 -25.20
CA HIS A 667 -1.28 6.21 -26.12
C HIS A 667 -0.80 4.80 -25.74
N TRP A 668 -0.21 4.62 -24.57
CA TRP A 668 0.27 3.33 -24.11
C TRP A 668 -0.92 2.42 -23.73
N PRO A 669 -0.88 1.11 -24.03
CA PRO A 669 0.24 0.34 -24.58
C PRO A 669 0.25 0.18 -26.11
N ASP A 670 -0.85 0.52 -26.78
CA ASP A 670 -1.05 0.20 -28.20
C ASP A 670 -0.35 1.21 -29.15
N GLY A 671 0.02 2.38 -28.64
CA GLY A 671 0.70 3.45 -29.36
C GLY A 671 -0.18 4.12 -30.41
N GLY A 672 0.45 4.93 -31.27
CA GLY A 672 -0.23 5.62 -32.37
C GLY A 672 -1.27 6.62 -31.86
N SER A 673 -2.55 6.38 -32.19
CA SER A 673 -3.69 7.20 -31.78
C SER A 673 -4.69 6.44 -30.92
N SER A 674 -4.25 5.34 -30.30
CA SER A 674 -5.09 4.51 -29.43
C SER A 674 -5.41 5.24 -28.13
N GLN A 675 -6.53 4.87 -27.49
CA GLN A 675 -6.82 5.35 -26.14
C GLN A 675 -5.96 4.60 -25.12
N PRO A 676 -5.53 5.27 -24.04
CA PRO A 676 -4.69 4.63 -23.03
C PRO A 676 -5.46 3.50 -22.34
N ARG A 677 -4.75 2.41 -22.03
CA ARG A 677 -5.33 1.25 -21.34
C ARG A 677 -4.41 0.84 -20.20
N PRO A 678 -4.85 0.91 -18.93
CA PRO A 678 -4.10 0.31 -17.84
C PRO A 678 -3.83 -1.16 -18.14
N SER A 679 -2.62 -1.61 -17.85
CA SER A 679 -2.19 -2.96 -18.22
C SER A 679 -1.18 -3.56 -17.25
N VAL A 680 -1.11 -4.89 -17.22
CA VAL A 680 -0.04 -5.65 -16.57
C VAL A 680 1.10 -5.89 -17.57
N ILE A 681 2.35 -5.70 -17.15
CA ILE A 681 3.54 -6.05 -17.95
C ILE A 681 4.41 -7.07 -17.22
N ALA A 682 5.15 -7.86 -17.99
CA ALA A 682 6.27 -8.65 -17.50
C ALA A 682 7.57 -8.16 -18.15
N ALA A 683 8.63 -8.04 -17.37
CA ALA A 683 9.99 -7.74 -17.80
C ALA A 683 10.93 -8.87 -17.40
N TRP A 684 11.90 -9.19 -18.26
CA TRP A 684 12.84 -10.29 -18.05
C TRP A 684 14.18 -10.02 -18.73
N LYS A 685 15.21 -10.77 -18.35
CA LYS A 685 16.53 -10.65 -18.97
C LYS A 685 16.55 -11.34 -20.34
N LYS A 686 17.01 -10.65 -21.37
CA LYS A 686 16.95 -11.09 -22.78
C LYS A 686 17.62 -12.44 -23.05
N ASP A 687 18.67 -12.75 -22.32
CA ASP A 687 19.43 -14.01 -22.44
C ASP A 687 18.80 -15.18 -21.63
N GLY A 688 17.66 -14.94 -20.96
CA GLY A 688 16.98 -15.93 -20.14
C GLY A 688 17.66 -16.23 -18.81
N SER A 689 18.72 -15.49 -18.43
CA SER A 689 19.37 -15.61 -17.12
C SER A 689 18.49 -15.01 -16.00
N ARG A 690 19.02 -14.89 -14.79
CA ARG A 690 18.20 -14.47 -13.64
C ARG A 690 18.11 -12.94 -13.59
N ILE A 691 17.04 -12.44 -12.96
CA ILE A 691 16.94 -11.01 -12.66
C ILE A 691 18.15 -10.60 -11.80
N GLY A 692 18.83 -9.54 -12.25
CA GLY A 692 19.98 -8.97 -11.57
C GLY A 692 21.19 -9.89 -11.39
N SER A 693 21.38 -10.88 -12.28
CA SER A 693 22.61 -11.70 -12.37
C SER A 693 23.65 -11.14 -13.32
#